data_AF-A0A7U4JQM5-F1
#
_entry.id   AF-A0A7U4JQM5-F1
#
_cell.length_a   1.000
_cell.length_b   1.000
_cell.length_c   1.000
_cell.angle_alpha   90.00
_cell.angle_beta   90.00
_cell.angle_gamma   90.00
#
_symmetry.space_group_name_H-M   'P 1'
#
loop_
_entity.id
_entity.type
_entity.pdbx_description
1 polymer ?
#
loop_
_entity_poly.entity_id
_entity_poly.type
_entity_poly.pdbx_seq_one_letter_code
_entity_poly.pdbx_strand_id
1 'polypeptide(L)'
;MQDMEQYKSKVKKNIENLINSNALEDAKKIIKEYKELVNNDVDIYSFEGVIAMLEDNMDKAEIILKRGNTICQDSFDILYNLGYLYESVNNNELAIEYYKKALINSNNGSEEYSAYNSLTNLGSKDTKADIIAQKYYEDAIKLDKMGNRSDAALYYGLTYRYSKDKELKNRICHLYDKNEALKNIFNVTANSKKRRFIILSSCGWNDIYQRMHHISRALVKLGNEVIYITPTIEANINSENVRLNALIEYSIKNRKIVDGVKIYSPILAMYDEKIIYNTYTYLIQRLLDMATEANKTIIVTYMPYQIGAISSLKGSFVHIYDCVDDHSDLDYAFWGNKKDNVWEQELMDRADAITTTAISLYLQKVSIEGRKNVYLSRNAVNEGDFIFSDENIPEDLKNIPEPRIVYTGAIYDWFDKELFYEIVKSNPDKSFIVIGFGNDKILKEKCSNLYILGPKKHNELKMYLKYCQAGIIPFKDDIDLIINCDPIKQYEYIACGLPVVTTYMPESTIDKINTFLANTKESFSEAIEKSINLKIDKNAVSNFLSENSWNTRAALLCNIADDKIRESERNNLIKNIENKLIEICTIYNSPIFDTLKAMSLNLKDSMKSEEYLAKCYNKSKHNRFIERQYLIALLQNNNINTFIDVAINSKNIKNELKEELIYHKKLNNNKLVEIILYLCIGGIKKAIILINILEDENFKNLYKLYIRFLFEEEVKNKDLKIIGVRAKCSPVFKMLQKNLNEKRVIIENSNKDPFISVIIPTRNSAQVLKYALMTCIDQNYDNYEIIVSDNSSPGNNETKKLVNELNCKKIKYFRTPEEYAMKENYEFAYEQSSGEYILLMGSDDGLLLHCLEVLSEFIKKLNRPGSITWDPVAYGWPNVGINSIKNGLFIPYPSQKNNIKFSYYDESMLNAVLNFKARYSILPMFYYNSIIKRELVEEAKKTSGKIFYASADVSTGIMFAYLQKKYIHVNMPMTIGGSSQNSVGLSYVNDINKSEYDKFRCDMDQLKKYNNITSKCNLFYMPSFVTEETAVLISFIIAKSLYLKEYKNFDVDMHQYYKVCAKHLFNDNNLETKKKYLYQSIKEYGNNEIIKWYEKNYINNKDFKGYTNYEKEPLIPSYRPNGGLVIDCSKFNASNVFEASTLYRNIVGY
;
A
#
# COMPACT_ATOMS: atom_id res chain seq x y z
N MET A 1 -21.05 3.08 -26.23
CA MET A 1 -20.51 1.89 -26.92
C MET A 1 -21.56 0.77 -27.04
N GLN A 2 -22.25 0.37 -25.97
CA GLN A 2 -23.35 -0.63 -26.04
C GLN A 2 -24.50 -0.27 -26.99
N ASP A 3 -24.94 1.00 -27.01
CA ASP A 3 -26.05 1.43 -27.87
C ASP A 3 -25.74 1.34 -29.38
N MET A 4 -24.46 1.53 -29.75
CA MET A 4 -24.03 1.47 -31.14
C MET A 4 -23.99 0.03 -31.65
N GLU A 5 -23.49 -0.92 -30.85
CA GLU A 5 -23.46 -2.34 -31.23
C GLU A 5 -24.87 -2.95 -31.35
N GLN A 6 -25.81 -2.54 -30.48
CA GLN A 6 -27.21 -2.94 -30.61
C GLN A 6 -27.85 -2.38 -31.89
N TYR A 7 -27.54 -1.13 -32.26
CA TYR A 7 -27.98 -0.53 -33.52
C TYR A 7 -27.44 -1.31 -34.73
N LYS A 8 -26.13 -1.60 -34.78
CA LYS A 8 -25.51 -2.37 -35.87
C LYS A 8 -26.19 -3.73 -36.06
N SER A 9 -26.37 -4.48 -34.97
CA SER A 9 -26.99 -5.82 -35.02
C SER A 9 -28.42 -5.76 -35.57
N LYS A 10 -29.22 -4.77 -35.14
CA LYS A 10 -30.61 -4.61 -35.60
C LYS A 10 -30.70 -4.26 -37.09
N VAL A 11 -29.82 -3.38 -37.57
CA VAL A 11 -29.78 -2.98 -38.98
C VAL A 11 -29.33 -4.14 -39.86
N LYS A 12 -28.27 -4.86 -39.49
CA LYS A 12 -27.77 -6.03 -40.24
C LYS A 12 -28.84 -7.12 -40.38
N LYS A 13 -29.55 -7.43 -39.30
CA LYS A 13 -30.67 -8.38 -39.34
C LYS A 13 -31.81 -7.94 -40.26
N ASN A 14 -32.06 -6.63 -40.36
CA ASN A 14 -33.05 -6.09 -41.27
C ASN A 14 -32.61 -6.25 -42.74
N ILE A 15 -31.34 -5.93 -43.04
CA ILE A 15 -30.75 -6.14 -44.37
C ILE A 15 -30.84 -7.61 -44.78
N GLU A 16 -30.45 -8.53 -43.89
CA GLU A 16 -30.52 -9.97 -44.13
C GLU A 16 -31.95 -10.45 -44.42
N ASN A 17 -32.95 -9.99 -43.66
CA ASN A 17 -34.37 -10.31 -43.91
C ASN A 17 -34.85 -9.80 -45.28
N LEU A 18 -34.40 -8.62 -45.71
CA LEU A 18 -34.75 -8.05 -47.01
C LEU A 18 -34.11 -8.84 -48.15
N ILE A 19 -32.85 -9.25 -48.00
CA ILE A 19 -32.17 -10.13 -48.96
C ILE A 19 -32.90 -11.47 -49.06
N ASN A 20 -33.22 -12.10 -47.93
CA ASN A 20 -33.92 -13.39 -47.88
C ASN A 20 -35.35 -13.34 -48.45
N SER A 21 -36.00 -12.17 -48.42
CA SER A 21 -37.31 -11.94 -49.04
C SER A 21 -37.24 -11.39 -50.47
N ASN A 22 -36.03 -11.34 -51.05
CA ASN A 22 -35.75 -10.83 -52.39
C ASN A 22 -36.11 -9.34 -52.61
N ALA A 23 -36.17 -8.55 -51.54
CA ALA A 23 -36.40 -7.10 -51.55
C ALA A 23 -35.06 -6.33 -51.67
N LEU A 24 -34.36 -6.54 -52.78
CA LEU A 24 -32.96 -6.11 -52.95
C LEU A 24 -32.77 -4.58 -52.97
N GLU A 25 -33.70 -3.83 -53.57
CA GLU A 25 -33.61 -2.36 -53.63
C GLU A 25 -33.78 -1.71 -52.24
N ASP A 26 -34.66 -2.26 -51.40
CA ASP A 26 -34.81 -1.82 -50.02
C ASP A 26 -33.56 -2.16 -49.20
N ALA A 27 -32.97 -3.34 -49.41
CA ALA A 27 -31.71 -3.72 -48.77
C ALA A 27 -30.56 -2.76 -49.14
N LYS A 28 -30.41 -2.43 -50.43
CA LYS A 28 -29.40 -1.46 -50.91
C LYS A 28 -29.61 -0.06 -50.32
N LYS A 29 -30.86 0.39 -50.19
CA LYS A 29 -31.18 1.68 -49.59
C LYS A 29 -30.72 1.73 -48.12
N ILE A 30 -31.04 0.70 -47.35
CA ILE A 30 -30.62 0.61 -45.93
C ILE A 30 -29.11 0.50 -45.81
N ILE A 31 -28.44 -0.28 -46.67
CA ILE A 31 -26.98 -0.38 -46.71
C ILE A 31 -26.34 1.00 -46.96
N LYS A 32 -26.88 1.78 -47.90
CA LYS A 32 -26.39 3.12 -48.21
C LYS A 32 -26.51 4.05 -47.01
N GLU A 33 -27.67 4.09 -46.36
CA GLU A 33 -27.91 4.89 -45.15
C GLU A 33 -26.99 4.45 -43.98
N TYR A 34 -26.76 3.15 -43.84
CA TYR A 34 -25.88 2.60 -42.80
C TYR A 34 -24.40 2.99 -43.01
N LYS A 35 -23.92 3.00 -44.26
CA LYS A 35 -22.54 3.38 -44.60
C LYS A 35 -22.23 4.86 -44.30
N GLU A 36 -23.22 5.74 -44.28
CA GLU A 36 -23.03 7.14 -43.89
C GLU A 36 -22.73 7.27 -42.38
N LEU A 37 -23.14 6.30 -41.58
CA LEU A 37 -23.00 6.30 -40.11
C LEU A 37 -21.84 5.42 -39.62
N VAL A 38 -21.57 4.30 -40.30
CA VAL A 38 -20.57 3.30 -39.89
C VAL A 38 -19.62 3.03 -41.05
N ASN A 39 -18.38 3.50 -40.92
CA ASN A 39 -17.33 3.25 -41.90
C ASN A 39 -16.71 1.85 -41.74
N ASN A 40 -16.43 1.20 -42.87
CA ASN A 40 -15.64 -0.05 -42.98
C ASN A 40 -16.17 -1.27 -42.20
N ASP A 41 -17.48 -1.40 -42.06
CA ASP A 41 -18.09 -2.63 -41.52
C ASP A 41 -18.01 -3.78 -42.55
N VAL A 42 -17.30 -4.85 -42.21
CA VAL A 42 -17.03 -5.98 -43.13
C VAL A 42 -18.31 -6.68 -43.60
N ASP A 43 -19.31 -6.81 -42.72
CA ASP A 43 -20.54 -7.56 -43.01
C ASP A 43 -21.32 -6.92 -44.17
N ILE A 44 -21.16 -5.61 -44.37
CA ILE A 44 -21.79 -4.89 -45.48
C ILE A 44 -21.21 -5.30 -46.83
N TYR A 45 -19.90 -5.54 -46.91
CA TYR A 45 -19.28 -6.06 -48.13
C TYR A 45 -19.79 -7.47 -48.44
N SER A 46 -20.09 -8.27 -47.40
CA SER A 46 -20.70 -9.58 -47.56
C SER A 46 -22.11 -9.46 -48.16
N PHE A 47 -22.98 -8.62 -47.57
CA PHE A 47 -24.33 -8.39 -48.07
C PHE A 47 -24.35 -7.82 -49.50
N GLU A 48 -23.51 -6.84 -49.82
CA GLU A 48 -23.43 -6.29 -51.18
C GLU A 48 -22.92 -7.30 -52.19
N GLY A 49 -22.00 -8.18 -51.80
CA GLY A 49 -21.56 -9.31 -52.60
C GLY A 49 -22.71 -10.28 -52.91
N VAL A 50 -23.49 -10.66 -51.89
CA VAL A 50 -24.67 -11.51 -52.05
C VAL A 50 -25.72 -10.87 -52.96
N ILE A 51 -26.03 -9.58 -52.75
CA ILE A 51 -26.96 -8.84 -53.61
C ILE A 51 -26.46 -8.87 -55.06
N ALA A 52 -25.19 -8.58 -55.31
CA ALA A 52 -24.63 -8.60 -56.67
C ALA A 52 -24.69 -9.99 -57.32
N MET A 53 -24.51 -11.07 -56.56
CA MET A 53 -24.71 -12.44 -57.06
C MET A 53 -26.18 -12.72 -57.39
N LEU A 54 -27.14 -12.29 -56.56
CA LEU A 54 -28.58 -12.43 -56.82
C LEU A 54 -29.04 -11.62 -58.04
N GLU A 55 -28.33 -10.55 -58.38
CA GLU A 55 -28.52 -9.75 -59.60
C GLU A 55 -27.78 -10.31 -60.83
N ASP A 56 -27.20 -11.50 -60.73
CA ASP A 56 -26.43 -12.16 -61.78
C ASP A 56 -25.20 -11.34 -62.26
N ASN A 57 -24.60 -10.55 -61.35
CA ASN A 57 -23.43 -9.71 -61.61
C ASN A 57 -22.20 -10.22 -60.84
N MET A 58 -21.64 -11.32 -61.34
CA MET A 58 -20.53 -12.03 -60.68
C MET A 58 -19.24 -11.21 -60.61
N ASP A 59 -18.90 -10.43 -61.65
CA ASP A 59 -17.69 -9.58 -61.65
C ASP A 59 -17.75 -8.52 -60.54
N LYS A 60 -18.92 -7.90 -60.37
CA LYS A 60 -19.15 -6.91 -59.32
C LYS A 60 -19.12 -7.56 -57.94
N ALA A 61 -19.73 -8.74 -57.79
CA ALA A 61 -19.67 -9.51 -56.55
C ALA A 61 -18.23 -9.86 -56.16
N GLU A 62 -17.41 -10.31 -57.13
CA GLU A 62 -16.00 -10.65 -56.92
C GLU A 62 -15.19 -9.44 -56.40
N ILE A 63 -15.34 -8.28 -57.03
CA ILE A 63 -14.65 -7.05 -56.65
C ILE A 63 -15.04 -6.63 -55.22
N ILE A 64 -16.34 -6.67 -54.90
CA ILE A 64 -16.85 -6.27 -53.58
C ILE A 64 -16.35 -7.22 -52.50
N LEU A 65 -16.47 -8.53 -52.72
CA LEU A 65 -16.05 -9.55 -51.77
C LEU A 65 -14.53 -9.57 -51.58
N LYS A 66 -13.73 -9.41 -52.65
CA LYS A 66 -12.26 -9.27 -52.53
C LYS A 66 -11.88 -8.03 -51.74
N ARG A 67 -12.59 -6.90 -51.92
CA ARG A 67 -12.38 -5.70 -51.11
C ARG A 67 -12.74 -5.94 -49.65
N GLY A 68 -13.84 -6.63 -49.37
CA GLY A 68 -14.18 -7.09 -48.02
C GLY A 68 -13.06 -7.96 -47.42
N ASN A 69 -12.52 -8.89 -48.20
CA ASN A 69 -11.44 -9.79 -47.78
C ASN A 69 -10.12 -9.04 -47.50
N THR A 70 -9.83 -7.95 -48.21
CA THR A 70 -8.68 -7.08 -47.88
C THR A 70 -8.85 -6.33 -46.55
N ILE A 71 -10.09 -6.09 -46.13
CA ILE A 71 -10.42 -5.41 -44.87
C ILE A 71 -10.40 -6.41 -43.70
N CYS A 72 -10.95 -7.61 -43.90
CA CYS A 72 -10.98 -8.68 -42.89
C CYS A 72 -10.76 -10.04 -43.57
N GLN A 73 -9.54 -10.56 -43.45
CA GLN A 73 -9.12 -11.82 -44.10
C GLN A 73 -9.71 -13.08 -43.45
N ASP A 74 -10.21 -12.95 -42.22
CA ASP A 74 -10.71 -14.06 -41.42
C ASP A 74 -12.25 -14.05 -41.29
N SER A 75 -12.95 -13.23 -42.08
CA SER A 75 -14.42 -13.18 -42.07
C SER A 75 -15.01 -14.44 -42.72
N PHE A 76 -15.72 -15.25 -41.93
CA PHE A 76 -16.42 -16.45 -42.43
C PHE A 76 -17.31 -16.11 -43.62
N ASP A 77 -18.20 -15.12 -43.49
CA ASP A 77 -19.20 -14.82 -44.51
C ASP A 77 -18.58 -14.36 -45.83
N ILE A 78 -17.52 -13.54 -45.78
CA ILE A 78 -16.79 -13.12 -46.98
C ILE A 78 -16.12 -14.31 -47.66
N LEU A 79 -15.42 -15.14 -46.89
CA LEU A 79 -14.70 -16.30 -47.42
C LEU A 79 -15.68 -17.35 -47.98
N TYR A 80 -16.79 -17.59 -47.29
CA TYR A 80 -17.83 -18.51 -47.72
C TYR A 80 -18.50 -18.01 -49.00
N ASN A 81 -18.85 -16.72 -49.06
CA ASN A 81 -19.46 -16.12 -50.26
C ASN A 81 -18.49 -16.05 -51.44
N LEU A 82 -17.17 -15.87 -51.22
CA LEU A 82 -16.17 -16.04 -52.27
C LEU A 82 -16.11 -17.49 -52.77
N GLY A 83 -16.19 -18.46 -51.86
CA GLY A 83 -16.30 -19.88 -52.22
C GLY A 83 -17.52 -20.14 -53.11
N TYR A 84 -18.68 -19.63 -52.70
CA TYR A 84 -19.94 -19.74 -53.43
C TYR A 84 -19.91 -19.06 -54.80
N LEU A 85 -19.34 -17.86 -54.86
CA LEU A 85 -19.14 -17.14 -56.13
C LEU A 85 -18.32 -18.00 -57.11
N TYR A 86 -17.16 -18.49 -56.69
CA TYR A 86 -16.30 -19.29 -57.57
C TYR A 86 -16.92 -20.64 -57.96
N GLU A 87 -17.70 -21.24 -57.07
CA GLU A 87 -18.51 -22.42 -57.38
C GLU A 87 -19.54 -22.09 -58.47
N SER A 88 -20.24 -20.95 -58.38
CA SER A 88 -21.27 -20.53 -59.35
C SER A 88 -20.71 -20.26 -60.75
N VAL A 89 -19.43 -19.87 -60.87
CA VAL A 89 -18.72 -19.68 -62.15
C VAL A 89 -17.88 -20.89 -62.57
N ASN A 90 -18.10 -22.07 -61.95
CA ASN A 90 -17.40 -23.34 -62.21
C ASN A 90 -15.88 -23.31 -62.01
N ASN A 91 -15.36 -22.38 -61.19
CA ASN A 91 -13.96 -22.37 -60.78
C ASN A 91 -13.78 -23.18 -59.48
N ASN A 92 -13.84 -24.50 -59.62
CA ASN A 92 -13.82 -25.43 -58.50
C ASN A 92 -12.54 -25.35 -57.66
N GLU A 93 -11.39 -24.98 -58.25
CA GLU A 93 -10.13 -24.85 -57.53
C GLU A 93 -10.17 -23.70 -56.51
N LEU A 94 -10.58 -22.51 -56.95
CA LEU A 94 -10.74 -21.36 -56.05
C LEU A 94 -11.91 -21.55 -55.08
N ALA A 95 -13.01 -22.18 -55.52
CA ALA A 95 -14.12 -22.49 -54.63
C ALA A 95 -13.68 -23.36 -53.44
N ILE A 96 -12.93 -24.44 -53.72
CA ILE A 96 -12.36 -25.31 -52.69
C ILE A 96 -11.40 -24.53 -51.77
N GLU A 97 -10.56 -23.66 -52.32
CA GLU A 97 -9.64 -22.83 -51.52
C GLU A 97 -10.39 -21.92 -50.53
N TYR A 98 -11.38 -21.18 -51.01
CA TYR A 98 -12.14 -20.25 -50.19
C TYR A 98 -13.06 -20.95 -49.19
N TYR A 99 -13.68 -22.08 -49.55
CA TYR A 99 -14.44 -22.87 -48.58
C TYR A 99 -13.56 -23.51 -47.52
N LYS A 100 -12.31 -23.90 -47.83
CA LYS A 100 -11.33 -24.32 -46.80
C LYS A 100 -11.02 -23.17 -45.84
N LYS A 101 -10.78 -21.97 -46.36
CA LYS A 101 -10.56 -20.75 -45.55
C LYS A 101 -11.79 -20.40 -44.70
N ALA A 102 -12.99 -20.53 -45.25
CA ALA A 102 -14.24 -20.33 -44.52
C ALA A 102 -14.40 -21.36 -43.40
N LEU A 103 -14.18 -22.65 -43.69
CA LEU A 103 -14.21 -23.72 -42.69
C LEU A 103 -13.22 -23.46 -41.55
N ILE A 104 -12.03 -22.96 -41.89
CA ILE A 104 -10.97 -22.59 -40.95
C ILE A 104 -11.38 -21.44 -40.02
N ASN A 105 -12.26 -20.54 -40.47
CA ASN A 105 -12.68 -19.33 -39.79
C ASN A 105 -14.14 -19.36 -39.30
N SER A 106 -14.76 -20.55 -39.26
CA SER A 106 -16.12 -20.72 -38.74
C SER A 106 -16.18 -20.47 -37.23
N ASN A 107 -17.18 -19.72 -36.78
CA ASN A 107 -17.41 -19.35 -35.39
C ASN A 107 -18.39 -20.28 -34.66
N ASN A 108 -19.13 -21.11 -35.40
CA ASN A 108 -20.11 -22.04 -34.85
C ASN A 108 -20.26 -23.31 -35.72
N GLY A 109 -20.93 -24.32 -35.17
CA GLY A 109 -21.10 -25.62 -35.86
C GLY A 109 -21.95 -25.56 -37.14
N SER A 110 -22.77 -24.52 -37.35
CA SER A 110 -23.60 -24.36 -38.55
C SER A 110 -22.76 -23.85 -39.73
N GLU A 111 -21.94 -22.83 -39.48
CA GLU A 111 -20.96 -22.30 -40.44
C GLU A 111 -19.96 -23.39 -40.85
N GLU A 112 -19.45 -24.11 -39.86
CA GLU A 112 -18.53 -25.22 -40.05
C GLU A 112 -19.15 -26.35 -40.90
N TYR A 113 -20.42 -26.69 -40.64
CA TYR A 113 -21.16 -27.66 -41.44
C TYR A 113 -21.34 -27.18 -42.88
N SER A 114 -21.72 -25.91 -43.07
CA SER A 114 -22.01 -25.34 -44.39
C SER A 114 -20.75 -25.31 -45.27
N ALA A 115 -19.63 -24.84 -44.73
CA ALA A 115 -18.36 -24.82 -45.46
C ALA A 115 -17.84 -26.22 -45.77
N TYR A 116 -17.94 -27.16 -44.81
CA TYR A 116 -17.50 -28.53 -45.04
C TYR A 116 -18.39 -29.28 -46.05
N ASN A 117 -19.71 -29.09 -45.99
CA ASN A 117 -20.65 -29.70 -46.93
C ASN A 117 -20.37 -29.24 -48.38
N SER A 118 -20.08 -27.95 -48.56
CA SER A 118 -19.71 -27.38 -49.87
C SER A 118 -18.40 -27.97 -50.39
N LEU A 119 -17.39 -28.17 -49.51
CA LEU A 119 -16.14 -28.86 -49.87
C LEU A 119 -16.36 -30.31 -50.31
N THR A 120 -17.21 -31.06 -49.61
CA THR A 120 -17.53 -32.44 -49.99
C THR A 120 -18.29 -32.52 -51.31
N ASN A 121 -19.19 -31.57 -51.60
CA ASN A 121 -19.93 -31.51 -52.86
C ASN A 121 -19.00 -31.24 -54.05
N LEU A 122 -17.96 -30.43 -53.86
CA LEU A 122 -16.92 -30.16 -54.85
C LEU A 122 -15.86 -31.27 -54.99
N GLY A 123 -16.03 -32.41 -54.30
CA GLY A 123 -15.15 -33.57 -54.41
C GLY A 123 -13.83 -33.47 -53.63
N SER A 124 -13.74 -32.58 -52.63
CA SER A 124 -12.58 -32.51 -51.76
C SER A 124 -12.38 -33.83 -51.00
N LYS A 125 -11.15 -34.37 -51.04
CA LYS A 125 -10.77 -35.60 -50.33
C LYS A 125 -10.27 -35.36 -48.91
N ASP A 126 -10.05 -34.10 -48.53
CA ASP A 126 -9.56 -33.73 -47.21
C ASP A 126 -10.67 -33.90 -46.19
N THR A 127 -10.40 -34.61 -45.10
CA THR A 127 -11.37 -34.64 -44.02
C THR A 127 -11.33 -33.33 -43.25
N LYS A 128 -12.45 -32.99 -42.60
CA LYS A 128 -12.55 -31.81 -41.73
C LYS A 128 -11.36 -31.69 -40.75
N ALA A 129 -10.93 -32.82 -40.20
CA ALA A 129 -9.79 -32.90 -39.29
C ALA A 129 -8.45 -32.56 -39.96
N ASP A 130 -8.28 -32.90 -41.24
CA ASP A 130 -7.05 -32.63 -41.99
C ASP A 130 -6.92 -31.13 -42.31
N ILE A 131 -8.01 -30.46 -42.68
CA ILE A 131 -8.05 -29.01 -42.93
C ILE A 131 -7.74 -28.23 -41.64
N ILE A 132 -8.35 -28.63 -40.52
CA ILE A 132 -8.08 -28.04 -39.20
C ILE A 132 -6.64 -28.27 -38.76
N ALA A 133 -6.09 -29.48 -38.97
CA ALA A 133 -4.71 -29.79 -38.63
C ALA A 133 -3.71 -28.97 -39.44
N GLN A 134 -3.98 -28.74 -40.73
CA GLN A 134 -3.13 -27.92 -41.60
C GLN A 134 -3.07 -26.46 -41.10
N LYS A 135 -4.21 -25.86 -40.70
CA LYS A 135 -4.23 -24.51 -40.09
C LYS A 135 -3.32 -24.46 -38.86
N TYR A 136 -3.50 -25.39 -37.92
CA TYR A 136 -2.69 -25.41 -36.71
C TYR A 136 -1.20 -25.60 -37.02
N TYR A 137 -0.86 -26.34 -38.07
CA TYR A 137 0.53 -26.55 -38.49
C TYR A 137 1.15 -25.25 -39.02
N GLU A 138 0.41 -24.50 -39.83
CA GLU A 138 0.84 -23.21 -40.37
C GLU A 138 0.99 -22.15 -39.27
N ASP A 139 0.03 -22.08 -38.35
CA ASP A 139 0.10 -21.22 -37.16
C ASP A 139 1.31 -21.58 -36.29
N ALA A 140 1.55 -22.87 -36.07
CA ALA A 140 2.72 -23.34 -35.31
C ALA A 140 4.04 -22.87 -35.95
N ILE A 141 4.20 -23.04 -37.26
CA ILE A 141 5.40 -22.57 -37.98
C ILE A 141 5.57 -21.06 -37.86
N LYS A 142 4.48 -20.29 -38.01
CA LYS A 142 4.50 -18.82 -37.92
C LYS A 142 4.94 -18.38 -36.52
N LEU A 143 4.34 -18.94 -35.48
CA LEU A 143 4.65 -18.63 -34.08
C LEU A 143 6.10 -19.02 -33.72
N ASP A 144 6.57 -20.17 -34.17
CA ASP A 144 7.93 -20.65 -33.93
C ASP A 144 8.97 -19.71 -34.56
N LYS A 145 8.74 -19.31 -35.82
CA LYS A 145 9.57 -18.31 -36.52
C LYS A 145 9.60 -16.95 -35.83
N MET A 146 8.50 -16.57 -35.17
CA MET A 146 8.40 -15.32 -34.40
C MET A 146 9.02 -15.43 -33.00
N GLY A 147 9.47 -16.61 -32.57
CA GLY A 147 10.02 -16.87 -31.25
C GLY A 147 8.97 -17.15 -30.16
N ASN A 148 7.68 -17.28 -30.51
CA ASN A 148 6.62 -17.69 -29.58
C ASN A 148 6.53 -19.22 -29.50
N ARG A 149 7.57 -19.83 -28.93
CA ARG A 149 7.81 -21.28 -28.99
C ARG A 149 6.82 -22.06 -28.13
N SER A 150 6.39 -21.54 -26.99
CA SER A 150 5.41 -22.22 -26.13
C SER A 150 4.05 -22.36 -26.82
N ASP A 151 3.55 -21.30 -27.46
CA ASP A 151 2.33 -21.39 -28.27
C ASP A 151 2.59 -22.27 -29.50
N ALA A 152 3.75 -22.16 -30.19
CA ALA A 152 4.06 -23.05 -31.31
C ALA A 152 4.01 -24.54 -30.93
N ALA A 153 4.57 -24.92 -29.78
CA ALA A 153 4.52 -26.30 -29.28
C ALA A 153 3.08 -26.78 -29.02
N LEU A 154 2.22 -25.90 -28.51
CA LEU A 154 0.80 -26.15 -28.34
C LEU A 154 0.13 -26.41 -29.71
N TYR A 155 0.34 -25.53 -30.69
CA TYR A 155 -0.25 -25.65 -32.02
C TYR A 155 0.27 -26.88 -32.79
N TYR A 156 1.55 -27.26 -32.65
CA TYR A 156 2.04 -28.55 -33.16
C TYR A 156 1.37 -29.73 -32.46
N GLY A 157 1.07 -29.62 -31.16
CA GLY A 157 0.30 -30.63 -30.44
C GLY A 157 -1.14 -30.76 -30.97
N LEU A 158 -1.81 -29.65 -31.27
CA LEU A 158 -3.13 -29.65 -31.92
C LEU A 158 -3.06 -30.25 -33.33
N THR A 159 -2.04 -29.90 -34.10
CA THR A 159 -1.75 -30.51 -35.41
C THR A 159 -1.65 -32.03 -35.27
N TYR A 160 -0.87 -32.51 -34.31
CA TYR A 160 -0.74 -33.93 -34.03
C TYR A 160 -2.06 -34.57 -33.62
N ARG A 161 -2.89 -33.90 -32.82
CA ARG A 161 -4.20 -34.45 -32.43
C ARG A 161 -5.10 -34.68 -33.65
N TYR A 162 -5.24 -33.68 -34.52
CA TYR A 162 -6.26 -33.68 -35.56
C TYR A 162 -5.79 -34.31 -36.89
N SER A 163 -4.48 -34.28 -37.18
CA SER A 163 -3.96 -34.80 -38.44
C SER A 163 -4.10 -36.32 -38.56
N LYS A 164 -4.49 -36.82 -39.74
CA LYS A 164 -4.40 -38.24 -40.09
C LYS A 164 -3.12 -38.62 -40.83
N ASP A 165 -2.31 -37.63 -41.23
CA ASP A 165 -1.03 -37.83 -41.89
C ASP A 165 0.01 -38.39 -40.91
N LYS A 166 0.41 -39.66 -41.14
CA LYS A 166 1.39 -40.36 -40.30
C LYS A 166 2.80 -39.79 -40.47
N GLU A 167 3.17 -39.31 -41.65
CA GLU A 167 4.50 -38.75 -41.91
C GLU A 167 4.64 -37.40 -41.20
N LEU A 168 3.63 -36.53 -41.34
CA LEU A 168 3.58 -35.27 -40.59
C LEU A 168 3.65 -35.51 -39.08
N LYS A 169 2.86 -36.48 -38.56
CA LYS A 169 2.88 -36.86 -37.14
C LYS A 169 4.25 -37.31 -36.66
N ASN A 170 4.93 -38.16 -37.43
CA ASN A 170 6.29 -38.60 -37.11
C ASN A 170 7.30 -37.45 -37.15
N ARG A 171 7.14 -36.50 -38.08
CA ARG A 171 8.00 -35.33 -38.14
C ARG A 171 7.84 -34.42 -36.91
N ILE A 172 6.60 -34.16 -36.49
CA ILE A 172 6.31 -33.20 -35.41
C ILE A 172 6.53 -33.78 -34.00
N CYS A 173 6.36 -35.09 -33.79
CA CYS A 173 6.49 -35.69 -32.45
C CYS A 173 7.92 -35.65 -31.89
N HIS A 174 8.93 -35.51 -32.76
CA HIS A 174 10.34 -35.42 -32.39
C HIS A 174 10.89 -33.99 -32.30
N LEU A 175 10.08 -32.96 -32.60
CA LEU A 175 10.54 -31.55 -32.66
C LEU A 175 11.16 -31.06 -31.34
N TYR A 176 10.63 -31.51 -30.21
CA TYR A 176 10.99 -31.00 -28.88
C TYR A 176 11.69 -32.03 -28.00
N ASP A 177 12.27 -33.09 -28.57
CA ASP A 177 12.95 -34.14 -27.78
C ASP A 177 14.09 -33.61 -26.89
N LYS A 178 14.66 -32.45 -27.24
CA LYS A 178 15.73 -31.78 -26.49
C LYS A 178 15.25 -30.67 -25.55
N ASN A 179 13.95 -30.35 -25.52
CA ASN A 179 13.39 -29.31 -24.62
C ASN A 179 12.16 -29.89 -23.90
N GLU A 180 12.34 -30.23 -22.63
CA GLU A 180 11.31 -30.93 -21.84
C GLU A 180 10.05 -30.09 -21.63
N ALA A 181 10.19 -28.77 -21.42
CA ALA A 181 9.06 -27.86 -21.25
C ALA A 181 8.16 -27.82 -22.49
N LEU A 182 8.74 -27.58 -23.67
CA LEU A 182 8.00 -27.57 -24.94
C LEU A 182 7.42 -28.94 -25.26
N LYS A 183 8.16 -30.02 -24.99
CA LYS A 183 7.67 -31.39 -25.15
C LYS A 183 6.47 -31.68 -24.26
N ASN A 184 6.46 -31.17 -23.02
CA ASN A 184 5.33 -31.32 -22.12
C ASN A 184 4.09 -30.56 -22.60
N ILE A 185 4.25 -29.32 -23.08
CA ILE A 185 3.14 -28.57 -23.70
C ILE A 185 2.58 -29.34 -24.91
N PHE A 186 3.47 -29.78 -25.81
CA PHE A 186 3.11 -30.57 -26.98
C PHE A 186 2.35 -31.84 -26.58
N ASN A 187 2.87 -32.62 -25.63
CA ASN A 187 2.29 -33.90 -25.20
C ASN A 187 0.92 -33.72 -24.54
N VAL A 188 0.77 -32.72 -23.66
CA VAL A 188 -0.52 -32.39 -23.06
C VAL A 188 -1.50 -32.03 -24.17
N THR A 189 -1.10 -31.21 -25.14
CA THR A 189 -1.99 -30.75 -26.20
C THR A 189 -2.31 -31.84 -27.22
N ALA A 190 -1.37 -32.71 -27.57
CA ALA A 190 -1.57 -33.84 -28.47
C ALA A 190 -2.51 -34.90 -27.87
N ASN A 191 -2.35 -35.21 -26.59
CA ASN A 191 -2.99 -36.36 -25.93
C ASN A 191 -4.11 -35.98 -24.93
N SER A 192 -4.33 -34.69 -24.67
CA SER A 192 -5.38 -34.16 -23.75
C SER A 192 -6.74 -34.82 -23.94
N LYS A 193 -7.33 -35.20 -22.80
CA LYS A 193 -8.77 -35.33 -22.63
C LYS A 193 -9.27 -34.00 -22.07
N LYS A 194 -10.40 -33.50 -22.55
CA LYS A 194 -10.98 -32.22 -22.10
C LYS A 194 -11.22 -32.27 -20.58
N ARG A 195 -10.62 -31.36 -19.82
CA ARG A 195 -10.86 -31.20 -18.37
C ARG A 195 -11.70 -29.95 -18.13
N ARG A 196 -12.33 -29.87 -16.95
CA ARG A 196 -12.96 -28.65 -16.45
C ARG A 196 -12.13 -28.11 -15.29
N PHE A 197 -11.61 -26.89 -15.41
CA PHE A 197 -10.97 -26.18 -14.32
C PHE A 197 -11.93 -25.11 -13.77
N ILE A 198 -12.18 -25.14 -12.46
CA ILE A 198 -12.87 -24.10 -11.71
C ILE A 198 -11.82 -23.37 -10.88
N ILE A 199 -11.48 -22.16 -11.31
CA ILE A 199 -10.45 -21.31 -10.72
C ILE A 199 -11.13 -20.41 -9.69
N LEU A 200 -10.88 -20.63 -8.40
CA LEU A 200 -11.33 -19.77 -7.32
C LEU A 200 -10.30 -18.65 -7.13
N SER A 201 -10.53 -17.52 -7.78
CA SER A 201 -9.55 -16.44 -7.84
C SER A 201 -9.47 -15.62 -6.54
N SER A 202 -8.31 -15.01 -6.31
CA SER A 202 -8.10 -13.97 -5.30
C SER A 202 -8.48 -12.55 -5.75
N CYS A 203 -8.69 -12.33 -7.05
CA CYS A 203 -9.00 -11.03 -7.63
C CYS A 203 -10.10 -11.12 -8.69
N GLY A 204 -10.74 -9.98 -8.98
CA GLY A 204 -11.67 -9.83 -10.07
C GLY A 204 -10.98 -9.84 -11.43
N TRP A 205 -11.72 -10.21 -12.48
CA TRP A 205 -11.16 -10.33 -13.84
C TRP A 205 -10.65 -9.00 -14.44
N ASN A 206 -11.23 -7.88 -13.99
CA ASN A 206 -10.87 -6.53 -14.45
C ASN A 206 -9.82 -5.86 -13.56
N ASP A 207 -9.32 -6.56 -12.52
CA ASP A 207 -8.27 -6.03 -11.66
C ASP A 207 -6.91 -6.07 -12.38
N ILE A 208 -5.85 -5.69 -11.66
CA ILE A 208 -4.48 -5.78 -12.17
C ILE A 208 -4.20 -7.21 -12.63
N TYR A 209 -3.66 -7.31 -13.85
CA TYR A 209 -3.36 -8.57 -14.49
C TYR A 209 -2.37 -9.41 -13.67
N GLN A 210 -2.69 -10.68 -13.44
CA GLN A 210 -2.04 -11.53 -12.44
C GLN A 210 -1.99 -13.00 -12.89
N ARG A 211 -1.22 -13.82 -12.19
CA ARG A 211 -1.00 -15.26 -12.43
C ARG A 211 -2.24 -16.06 -12.82
N MET A 212 -3.33 -15.97 -12.05
CA MET A 212 -4.57 -16.73 -12.32
C MET A 212 -5.21 -16.34 -13.66
N HIS A 213 -5.04 -15.10 -14.12
CA HIS A 213 -5.51 -14.65 -15.44
C HIS A 213 -4.73 -15.33 -16.56
N HIS A 214 -3.41 -15.42 -16.41
CA HIS A 214 -2.54 -16.08 -17.38
C HIS A 214 -2.77 -17.59 -17.39
N ILE A 215 -2.81 -18.24 -16.23
CA ILE A 215 -3.07 -19.68 -16.11
C ILE A 215 -4.43 -20.03 -16.72
N SER A 216 -5.47 -19.25 -16.45
CA SER A 216 -6.81 -19.51 -16.99
C SER A 216 -6.81 -19.49 -18.53
N ARG A 217 -6.16 -18.51 -19.15
CA ARG A 217 -6.04 -18.42 -20.61
C ARG A 217 -5.21 -19.57 -21.18
N ALA A 218 -4.07 -19.88 -20.56
CA ALA A 218 -3.22 -20.98 -21.00
C ALA A 218 -3.94 -22.34 -20.89
N LEU A 219 -4.74 -22.55 -19.85
CA LEU A 219 -5.58 -23.76 -19.71
C LEU A 219 -6.64 -23.87 -20.81
N VAL A 220 -7.26 -22.75 -21.22
CA VAL A 220 -8.17 -22.72 -22.38
C VAL A 220 -7.43 -23.10 -23.66
N LYS A 221 -6.25 -22.50 -23.90
CA LYS A 221 -5.43 -22.81 -25.09
C LYS A 221 -5.09 -24.31 -25.18
N LEU A 222 -4.86 -24.97 -24.04
CA LEU A 222 -4.61 -26.43 -23.96
C LEU A 222 -5.86 -27.31 -24.19
N GLY A 223 -7.01 -26.70 -24.52
CA GLY A 223 -8.26 -27.38 -24.86
C GLY A 223 -9.15 -27.74 -23.67
N ASN A 224 -8.97 -27.07 -22.51
CA ASN A 224 -9.78 -27.32 -21.32
C ASN A 224 -10.98 -26.35 -21.23
N GLU A 225 -12.05 -26.78 -20.58
CA GLU A 225 -13.10 -25.88 -20.12
C GLU A 225 -12.59 -25.13 -18.87
N VAL A 226 -12.62 -23.80 -18.89
CA VAL A 226 -12.16 -22.99 -17.75
C VAL A 226 -13.27 -22.07 -17.26
N ILE A 227 -13.56 -22.19 -15.97
CA ILE A 227 -14.49 -21.37 -15.20
C ILE A 227 -13.66 -20.56 -14.21
N TYR A 228 -13.82 -19.25 -14.22
CA TYR A 228 -13.16 -18.33 -13.30
C TYR A 228 -14.19 -17.72 -12.36
N ILE A 229 -14.01 -17.90 -11.06
CA ILE A 229 -14.88 -17.35 -10.02
C ILE A 229 -14.15 -16.17 -9.37
N THR A 230 -14.71 -14.96 -9.49
CA THR A 230 -14.17 -13.78 -8.83
C THR A 230 -14.42 -13.83 -7.32
N PRO A 231 -13.69 -13.04 -6.51
CA PRO A 231 -14.16 -12.68 -5.17
C PRO A 231 -15.60 -12.15 -5.21
N THR A 232 -16.30 -12.30 -4.09
CA THR A 232 -17.70 -11.90 -3.98
C THR A 232 -17.86 -10.39 -4.17
N ILE A 233 -18.82 -10.00 -5.01
CA ILE A 233 -19.19 -8.60 -5.24
C ILE A 233 -20.29 -8.22 -4.27
N GLU A 234 -20.11 -7.12 -3.56
CA GLU A 234 -21.13 -6.57 -2.66
C GLU A 234 -22.26 -5.89 -3.45
N ALA A 235 -23.51 -6.19 -3.08
CA ALA A 235 -24.69 -5.61 -3.69
C ALA A 235 -25.74 -5.25 -2.64
N ASN A 236 -26.06 -3.95 -2.55
CA ASN A 236 -27.18 -3.46 -1.75
C ASN A 236 -28.50 -3.77 -2.46
N ILE A 237 -29.40 -4.50 -1.79
CA ILE A 237 -30.69 -4.91 -2.32
C ILE A 237 -31.81 -4.07 -1.70
N ASN A 238 -32.86 -3.79 -2.48
CA ASN A 238 -33.98 -2.93 -2.06
C ASN A 238 -35.02 -3.65 -1.18
N SER A 239 -34.85 -4.95 -0.92
CA SER A 239 -35.78 -5.76 -0.14
C SER A 239 -35.07 -6.95 0.48
N GLU A 240 -35.42 -7.29 1.72
CA GLU A 240 -34.99 -8.51 2.41
C GLU A 240 -35.45 -9.80 1.69
N ASN A 241 -36.53 -9.76 0.91
CA ASN A 241 -37.19 -10.93 0.32
C ASN A 241 -36.52 -11.50 -0.96
N VAL A 242 -35.21 -11.30 -1.13
CA VAL A 242 -34.48 -11.84 -2.28
C VAL A 242 -34.19 -13.33 -2.08
N ARG A 243 -34.49 -14.15 -3.09
CA ARG A 243 -34.23 -15.60 -3.04
C ARG A 243 -32.80 -15.92 -3.44
N LEU A 244 -32.10 -16.75 -2.65
CA LEU A 244 -30.75 -17.24 -2.94
C LEU A 244 -30.60 -17.78 -4.38
N ASN A 245 -31.54 -18.61 -4.84
CA ASN A 245 -31.51 -19.16 -6.20
C ASN A 245 -31.60 -18.07 -7.27
N ALA A 246 -32.31 -16.97 -7.03
CA ALA A 246 -32.40 -15.88 -7.99
C ALA A 246 -31.05 -15.16 -8.14
N LEU A 247 -30.30 -14.99 -7.05
CA LEU A 247 -28.95 -14.42 -7.08
C LEU A 247 -27.96 -15.32 -7.82
N ILE A 248 -28.01 -16.63 -7.57
CA ILE A 248 -27.17 -17.61 -8.28
C ILE A 248 -27.47 -17.61 -9.79
N GLU A 249 -28.75 -17.65 -10.16
CA GLU A 249 -29.18 -17.60 -11.57
C GLU A 249 -28.80 -16.26 -12.22
N TYR A 250 -28.83 -15.16 -11.47
CA TYR A 250 -28.33 -13.88 -11.95
C TYR A 250 -26.84 -13.95 -12.29
N SER A 251 -25.99 -14.49 -11.40
CA SER A 251 -24.56 -14.68 -11.67
C SER A 251 -24.30 -15.58 -12.89
N ILE A 252 -25.10 -16.63 -13.09
CA ILE A 252 -24.97 -17.55 -14.22
C ILE A 252 -25.37 -16.89 -15.55
N LYS A 253 -26.48 -16.15 -15.55
CA LYS A 253 -27.00 -15.44 -16.73
C LYS A 253 -26.09 -14.29 -17.16
N ASN A 254 -25.49 -13.59 -16.20
CA ASN A 254 -24.61 -12.45 -16.44
C ASN A 254 -23.11 -12.82 -16.51
N ARG A 255 -22.79 -14.10 -16.69
CA ARG A 255 -21.40 -14.54 -16.90
C ARG A 255 -20.79 -13.83 -18.10
N LYS A 256 -19.49 -13.56 -18.04
CA LYS A 256 -18.72 -13.06 -19.19
C LYS A 256 -17.89 -14.17 -19.78
N ILE A 257 -17.62 -14.09 -21.09
CA ILE A 257 -16.67 -14.98 -21.75
C ILE A 257 -15.59 -14.09 -22.37
N VAL A 258 -14.34 -14.29 -21.94
CA VAL A 258 -13.17 -13.55 -22.43
C VAL A 258 -12.09 -14.57 -22.73
N ASP A 259 -11.58 -14.58 -23.97
CA ASP A 259 -10.55 -15.54 -24.43
C ASP A 259 -10.91 -17.01 -24.11
N GLY A 260 -12.20 -17.35 -24.21
CA GLY A 260 -12.76 -18.66 -23.89
C GLY A 260 -12.89 -19.00 -22.40
N VAL A 261 -12.46 -18.12 -21.49
CA VAL A 261 -12.65 -18.27 -20.03
C VAL A 261 -14.05 -17.81 -19.63
N LYS A 262 -14.82 -18.66 -18.95
CA LYS A 262 -16.16 -18.33 -18.44
C LYS A 262 -16.04 -17.71 -17.05
N ILE A 263 -16.34 -16.43 -16.92
CA ILE A 263 -16.16 -15.65 -15.70
C ILE A 263 -17.50 -15.47 -14.99
N TYR A 264 -17.57 -15.86 -13.72
CA TYR A 264 -18.74 -15.73 -12.87
C TYR A 264 -18.41 -14.92 -11.62
N SER A 265 -19.36 -14.07 -11.22
CA SER A 265 -19.22 -13.21 -10.05
C SER A 265 -20.27 -13.57 -9.00
N PRO A 266 -19.86 -14.14 -7.86
CA PRO A 266 -20.75 -14.37 -6.73
C PRO A 266 -21.17 -13.04 -6.08
N ILE A 267 -22.31 -13.05 -5.39
CA ILE A 267 -22.94 -11.86 -4.81
C ILE A 267 -22.98 -11.97 -3.28
N LEU A 268 -22.58 -10.89 -2.61
CA LEU A 268 -22.80 -10.65 -1.18
C LEU A 268 -23.97 -9.67 -1.09
N ALA A 269 -25.16 -10.20 -0.84
CA ALA A 269 -26.38 -9.41 -0.83
C ALA A 269 -26.57 -8.76 0.55
N MET A 270 -26.66 -7.43 0.56
CA MET A 270 -26.74 -6.58 1.75
C MET A 270 -28.08 -5.85 1.82
N TYR A 271 -28.76 -5.88 2.96
CA TYR A 271 -29.99 -5.11 3.22
C TYR A 271 -29.84 -4.43 4.60
N ASP A 272 -29.98 -3.10 4.65
CA ASP A 272 -29.78 -2.29 5.87
C ASP A 272 -28.49 -2.67 6.63
N GLU A 273 -27.36 -2.68 5.92
CA GLU A 273 -26.01 -3.03 6.44
C GLU A 273 -25.87 -4.48 6.98
N LYS A 274 -26.88 -5.34 6.76
CA LYS A 274 -26.83 -6.76 7.14
C LYS A 274 -26.62 -7.66 5.92
N ILE A 275 -25.72 -8.63 6.07
CA ILE A 275 -25.53 -9.70 5.09
C ILE A 275 -26.76 -10.62 5.12
N ILE A 276 -27.46 -10.70 4.00
CA ILE A 276 -28.61 -11.60 3.81
C ILE A 276 -28.13 -12.94 3.25
N TYR A 277 -27.35 -12.91 2.16
CA TYR A 277 -26.76 -14.09 1.54
C TYR A 277 -25.35 -13.81 1.01
N ASN A 278 -24.48 -14.82 1.07
CA ASN A 278 -23.25 -14.88 0.29
C ASN A 278 -23.33 -16.08 -0.65
N THR A 279 -23.39 -15.82 -1.96
CA THR A 279 -23.64 -16.89 -2.95
C THR A 279 -22.38 -17.67 -3.33
N TYR A 280 -21.20 -17.35 -2.78
CA TYR A 280 -19.91 -17.91 -3.20
C TYR A 280 -19.90 -19.44 -3.29
N THR A 281 -20.11 -20.13 -2.16
CA THR A 281 -20.12 -21.60 -2.12
C THR A 281 -21.24 -22.23 -2.95
N TYR A 282 -22.43 -21.63 -2.93
CA TYR A 282 -23.60 -22.14 -3.65
C TYR A 282 -23.43 -22.05 -5.17
N LEU A 283 -22.83 -20.97 -5.66
CA LEU A 283 -22.52 -20.80 -7.08
C LEU A 283 -21.49 -21.82 -7.53
N ILE A 284 -20.44 -22.07 -6.73
CA ILE A 284 -19.43 -23.09 -7.04
C ILE A 284 -20.07 -24.48 -7.10
N GLN A 285 -20.90 -24.84 -6.10
CA GLN A 285 -21.64 -26.11 -6.12
C GLN A 285 -22.50 -26.23 -7.37
N ARG A 286 -23.25 -25.17 -7.71
CA ARG A 286 -24.12 -25.16 -8.89
C ARG A 286 -23.34 -25.38 -10.18
N LEU A 287 -22.15 -24.79 -10.31
CA LEU A 287 -21.28 -24.95 -11.48
C LEU A 287 -20.58 -26.31 -11.52
N LEU A 288 -20.26 -26.88 -10.36
CA LEU A 288 -19.76 -28.25 -10.23
C LEU A 288 -20.81 -29.27 -10.69
N ASP A 289 -22.08 -29.05 -10.35
CA ASP A 289 -23.21 -29.93 -10.70
C ASP A 289 -23.66 -29.80 -12.17
N MET A 290 -23.23 -28.77 -12.89
CA MET A 290 -23.59 -28.59 -14.31
C MET A 290 -22.98 -29.69 -15.17
N ALA A 291 -23.77 -30.21 -16.11
CA ALA A 291 -23.28 -31.20 -17.08
C ALA A 291 -22.04 -30.71 -17.85
N THR A 292 -21.15 -31.64 -18.17
CA THR A 292 -19.92 -31.37 -18.92
C THR A 292 -19.51 -32.56 -19.77
N GLU A 293 -18.84 -32.28 -20.87
CA GLU A 293 -18.10 -33.27 -21.66
C GLU A 293 -16.70 -33.52 -21.08
N ALA A 294 -16.28 -32.74 -20.08
CA ALA A 294 -15.00 -32.92 -19.45
C ALA A 294 -14.94 -34.26 -18.70
N ASN A 295 -13.80 -34.95 -18.82
CA ASN A 295 -13.61 -36.24 -18.16
C ASN A 295 -13.34 -36.09 -16.65
N LYS A 296 -12.86 -34.92 -16.22
CA LYS A 296 -12.46 -34.63 -14.84
C LYS A 296 -12.69 -33.15 -14.54
N THR A 297 -13.17 -32.87 -13.33
CA THR A 297 -13.27 -31.51 -12.80
C THR A 297 -12.15 -31.27 -11.79
N ILE A 298 -11.49 -30.14 -11.93
CA ILE A 298 -10.40 -29.66 -11.08
C ILE A 298 -10.82 -28.32 -10.49
N ILE A 299 -10.66 -28.16 -9.18
CA ILE A 299 -10.85 -26.88 -8.50
C ILE A 299 -9.47 -26.38 -8.08
N VAL A 300 -9.12 -25.16 -8.48
CA VAL A 300 -7.86 -24.51 -8.11
C VAL A 300 -8.16 -23.39 -7.13
N THR A 301 -7.55 -23.44 -5.95
CA THR A 301 -7.65 -22.41 -4.90
C THR A 301 -6.34 -21.65 -4.75
N TYR A 302 -6.43 -20.37 -4.40
CA TYR A 302 -5.29 -19.47 -4.20
C TYR A 302 -5.28 -18.84 -2.80
N MET A 303 -6.41 -18.81 -2.09
CA MET A 303 -6.53 -18.08 -0.83
C MET A 303 -6.96 -19.01 0.32
N PRO A 304 -6.34 -18.89 1.51
CA PRO A 304 -6.65 -19.75 2.66
C PRO A 304 -8.14 -19.81 3.03
N TYR A 305 -8.84 -18.67 3.05
CA TYR A 305 -10.27 -18.60 3.40
C TYR A 305 -11.18 -19.47 2.51
N GLN A 306 -10.72 -19.88 1.33
CA GLN A 306 -11.48 -20.72 0.40
C GLN A 306 -11.71 -22.14 0.95
N ILE A 307 -11.02 -22.53 2.04
CA ILE A 307 -11.28 -23.77 2.77
C ILE A 307 -12.74 -23.94 3.19
N GLY A 308 -13.44 -22.85 3.50
CA GLY A 308 -14.87 -22.89 3.86
C GLY A 308 -15.74 -23.39 2.69
N ALA A 309 -15.42 -22.96 1.47
CA ALA A 309 -16.09 -23.43 0.26
C ALA A 309 -15.72 -24.90 0.00
N ILE A 310 -14.43 -25.22 -0.08
CA ILE A 310 -13.93 -26.59 -0.35
C ILE A 310 -14.51 -27.61 0.63
N SER A 311 -14.63 -27.25 1.91
CA SER A 311 -15.17 -28.15 2.94
C SER A 311 -16.66 -28.43 2.81
N SER A 312 -17.39 -27.60 2.07
CA SER A 312 -18.85 -27.66 1.92
C SER A 312 -19.30 -28.27 0.60
N LEU A 313 -18.40 -28.35 -0.40
CA LEU A 313 -18.72 -28.88 -1.72
C LEU A 313 -19.01 -30.39 -1.68
N LYS A 314 -19.96 -30.81 -2.51
CA LYS A 314 -20.34 -32.20 -2.73
C LYS A 314 -20.02 -32.58 -4.17
N GLY A 315 -19.62 -33.83 -4.39
CA GLY A 315 -19.24 -34.35 -5.70
C GLY A 315 -17.76 -34.70 -5.78
N SER A 316 -17.34 -35.28 -6.90
CA SER A 316 -15.95 -35.65 -7.15
C SER A 316 -15.24 -34.56 -7.95
N PHE A 317 -14.12 -34.08 -7.43
CA PHE A 317 -13.22 -33.15 -8.09
C PHE A 317 -11.80 -33.37 -7.57
N VAL A 318 -10.81 -32.95 -8.36
CA VAL A 318 -9.42 -32.82 -7.89
C VAL A 318 -9.23 -31.42 -7.33
N HIS A 319 -8.69 -31.31 -6.13
CA HIS A 319 -8.36 -30.05 -5.53
C HIS A 319 -6.86 -29.75 -5.66
N ILE A 320 -6.53 -28.65 -6.32
CA ILE A 320 -5.17 -28.12 -6.38
C ILE A 320 -5.12 -26.79 -5.60
N TYR A 321 -4.20 -26.69 -4.63
CA TYR A 321 -3.90 -25.43 -3.97
C TYR A 321 -2.63 -24.80 -4.57
N ASP A 322 -2.76 -23.62 -5.18
CA ASP A 322 -1.61 -22.83 -5.65
C ASP A 322 -1.16 -21.86 -4.56
N CYS A 323 -0.15 -22.26 -3.78
CA CYS A 323 0.47 -21.48 -2.70
C CYS A 323 1.41 -20.44 -3.35
N VAL A 324 0.89 -19.24 -3.56
CA VAL A 324 1.58 -18.17 -4.30
C VAL A 324 2.53 -17.37 -3.42
N ASP A 325 2.16 -17.12 -2.16
CA ASP A 325 2.91 -16.32 -1.21
C ASP A 325 2.84 -16.94 0.20
N ASP A 326 3.64 -16.41 1.14
CA ASP A 326 3.53 -16.78 2.55
C ASP A 326 2.40 -16.01 3.23
N HIS A 327 1.27 -16.67 3.45
CA HIS A 327 0.11 -16.09 4.14
C HIS A 327 0.31 -15.89 5.66
N SER A 328 1.46 -16.30 6.21
CA SER A 328 1.78 -16.17 7.64
C SER A 328 2.56 -14.88 8.00
N ASP A 329 3.08 -14.14 7.01
CA ASP A 329 3.80 -12.88 7.23
C ASP A 329 2.86 -11.65 7.26
N LEU A 330 2.06 -11.56 8.33
CA LEU A 330 1.07 -10.49 8.52
C LEU A 330 1.67 -9.08 8.66
N ASP A 331 2.98 -8.95 8.88
CA ASP A 331 3.63 -7.64 9.05
C ASP A 331 3.82 -6.93 7.70
N TYR A 332 4.03 -7.70 6.62
CA TYR A 332 4.27 -7.18 5.27
C TYR A 332 3.19 -7.58 4.26
N ALA A 333 2.43 -8.65 4.50
CA ALA A 333 1.31 -9.08 3.67
C ALA A 333 0.00 -8.43 4.14
N PHE A 334 -0.28 -7.21 3.67
CA PHE A 334 -1.49 -6.45 4.04
C PHE A 334 -2.83 -7.15 3.71
N TRP A 335 -2.80 -8.20 2.89
CA TRP A 335 -3.96 -9.02 2.52
C TRP A 335 -4.19 -10.22 3.44
N GLY A 336 -3.22 -10.56 4.32
CA GLY A 336 -3.30 -11.72 5.19
C GLY A 336 -4.22 -11.53 6.40
N ASN A 337 -4.84 -12.62 6.84
CA ASN A 337 -5.65 -12.69 8.05
C ASN A 337 -4.98 -13.58 9.11
N LYS A 338 -5.18 -13.29 10.40
CA LYS A 338 -4.66 -14.12 11.51
C LYS A 338 -5.12 -15.59 11.48
N LYS A 339 -6.26 -15.87 10.84
CA LYS A 339 -6.77 -17.23 10.63
C LYS A 339 -6.11 -17.95 9.45
N ASP A 340 -5.47 -17.24 8.54
CA ASP A 340 -4.94 -17.81 7.29
C ASP A 340 -3.92 -18.91 7.54
N ASN A 341 -3.08 -18.79 8.57
CA ASN A 341 -2.13 -19.85 8.93
C ASN A 341 -2.84 -21.20 9.18
N VAL A 342 -3.98 -21.19 9.89
CA VAL A 342 -4.75 -22.44 10.14
C VAL A 342 -5.51 -22.88 8.89
N TRP A 343 -6.17 -21.95 8.23
CA TRP A 343 -6.94 -22.25 7.02
C TRP A 343 -6.09 -22.78 5.88
N GLU A 344 -4.88 -22.25 5.69
CA GLU A 344 -3.94 -22.72 4.69
C GLU A 344 -3.51 -24.15 4.97
N GLN A 345 -3.19 -24.47 6.23
CA GLN A 345 -2.84 -25.83 6.63
C GLN A 345 -4.03 -26.80 6.45
N GLU A 346 -5.26 -26.38 6.69
CA GLU A 346 -6.46 -27.19 6.40
C GLU A 346 -6.71 -27.36 4.90
N LEU A 347 -6.46 -26.31 4.11
CA LEU A 347 -6.58 -26.35 2.66
C LEU A 347 -5.54 -27.29 2.05
N MET A 348 -4.29 -27.22 2.49
CA MET A 348 -3.20 -28.11 2.05
C MET A 348 -3.43 -29.57 2.47
N ASP A 349 -4.03 -29.83 3.64
CA ASP A 349 -4.34 -31.21 4.07
C ASP A 349 -5.43 -31.88 3.23
N ARG A 350 -6.30 -31.09 2.60
CA ARG A 350 -7.37 -31.58 1.73
C ARG A 350 -6.99 -31.61 0.25
N ALA A 351 -6.01 -30.80 -0.15
CA ALA A 351 -5.59 -30.69 -1.53
C ALA A 351 -4.97 -32.01 -2.01
N ASP A 352 -5.40 -32.48 -3.19
CA ASP A 352 -4.79 -33.59 -3.89
C ASP A 352 -3.38 -33.22 -4.36
N ALA A 353 -3.16 -31.95 -4.67
CA ALA A 353 -1.85 -31.40 -5.02
C ALA A 353 -1.67 -29.96 -4.54
N ILE A 354 -0.42 -29.60 -4.22
CA ILE A 354 -0.02 -28.27 -3.82
C ILE A 354 1.04 -27.77 -4.81
N THR A 355 0.82 -26.61 -5.42
CA THR A 355 1.86 -25.92 -6.18
C THR A 355 2.44 -24.79 -5.34
N THR A 356 3.73 -24.53 -5.49
CA THR A 356 4.45 -23.44 -4.81
C THR A 356 5.21 -22.61 -5.84
N THR A 357 5.25 -21.30 -5.68
CA THR A 357 5.93 -20.40 -6.62
C THR A 357 7.42 -20.28 -6.35
N ALA A 358 7.84 -20.33 -5.08
CA ALA A 358 9.24 -20.15 -4.67
C ALA A 358 9.87 -21.42 -4.07
N ILE A 359 11.18 -21.57 -4.23
CA ILE A 359 11.95 -22.68 -3.65
C ILE A 359 11.84 -22.75 -2.12
N SER A 360 11.84 -21.62 -1.43
CA SER A 360 11.70 -21.58 0.03
C SER A 360 10.35 -22.14 0.49
N LEU A 361 9.26 -21.78 -0.20
CA LEU A 361 7.94 -22.35 0.02
C LEU A 361 7.98 -23.85 -0.27
N TYR A 362 8.53 -24.27 -1.41
CA TYR A 362 8.65 -25.68 -1.76
C TYR A 362 9.38 -26.50 -0.67
N LEU A 363 10.56 -26.05 -0.22
CA LEU A 363 11.34 -26.70 0.83
C LEU A 363 10.62 -26.69 2.17
N GLN A 364 9.93 -25.60 2.52
CA GLN A 364 9.12 -25.55 3.74
C GLN A 364 8.06 -26.67 3.73
N LYS A 365 7.36 -26.88 2.61
CA LYS A 365 6.25 -27.84 2.55
C LYS A 365 6.77 -29.28 2.41
N VAL A 366 7.81 -29.50 1.62
CA VAL A 366 8.38 -30.83 1.40
C VAL A 366 9.29 -31.26 2.53
N SER A 367 10.31 -30.46 2.84
CA SER A 367 11.42 -30.85 3.72
C SER A 367 11.12 -30.63 5.20
N ILE A 368 10.32 -29.61 5.52
CA ILE A 368 9.99 -29.29 6.92
C ILE A 368 8.65 -29.87 7.33
N GLU A 369 7.60 -29.70 6.51
CA GLU A 369 6.26 -30.24 6.81
C GLU A 369 6.06 -31.69 6.35
N GLY A 370 6.94 -32.24 5.51
CA GLY A 370 6.88 -33.64 5.08
C GLY A 370 5.80 -33.95 4.02
N ARG A 371 5.31 -32.95 3.29
CA ARG A 371 4.24 -33.11 2.29
C ARG A 371 4.79 -33.73 1.00
N LYS A 372 4.12 -34.77 0.49
CA LYS A 372 4.57 -35.54 -0.69
C LYS A 372 4.01 -35.05 -2.03
N ASN A 373 2.86 -34.38 -2.01
CA ASN A 373 2.10 -33.93 -3.17
C ASN A 373 2.38 -32.46 -3.52
N VAL A 374 3.61 -32.00 -3.33
CA VAL A 374 4.03 -30.62 -3.57
C VAL A 374 4.83 -30.52 -4.87
N TYR A 375 4.54 -29.50 -5.66
CA TYR A 375 5.16 -29.25 -6.96
C TYR A 375 5.64 -27.79 -7.04
N LEU A 376 6.80 -27.57 -7.66
CA LEU A 376 7.30 -26.23 -7.90
C LEU A 376 6.72 -25.70 -9.22
N SER A 377 5.97 -24.60 -9.14
CA SER A 377 5.31 -23.93 -10.26
C SER A 377 5.57 -22.43 -10.16
N ARG A 378 6.78 -22.04 -10.56
CA ARG A 378 7.25 -20.65 -10.59
C ARG A 378 6.32 -19.73 -11.38
N ASN A 379 6.50 -18.43 -11.21
CA ASN A 379 6.01 -17.42 -12.13
C ASN A 379 6.63 -17.56 -13.53
N ALA A 380 6.03 -16.84 -14.46
CA ALA A 380 6.21 -17.04 -15.88
C ALA A 380 5.80 -15.78 -16.66
N VAL A 381 6.05 -15.82 -17.97
CA VAL A 381 5.65 -14.81 -18.95
C VAL A 381 4.98 -15.48 -20.16
N ASN A 382 4.35 -14.69 -21.04
CA ASN A 382 3.98 -15.17 -22.37
C ASN A 382 5.00 -14.62 -23.37
N GLU A 383 5.65 -15.47 -24.19
CA GLU A 383 6.63 -14.99 -25.17
C GLU A 383 6.03 -13.97 -26.15
N GLY A 384 4.79 -14.20 -26.59
CA GLY A 384 4.06 -13.31 -27.49
C GLY A 384 3.91 -11.88 -26.97
N ASP A 385 3.85 -11.68 -25.65
CA ASP A 385 3.71 -10.34 -25.07
C ASP A 385 4.97 -9.50 -25.32
N PHE A 386 6.14 -10.14 -25.46
CA PHE A 386 7.45 -9.50 -25.60
C PHE A 386 7.98 -9.48 -27.03
N ILE A 387 7.11 -9.76 -28.01
CA ILE A 387 7.42 -9.54 -29.43
C ILE A 387 7.28 -8.03 -29.71
N PHE A 388 8.33 -7.44 -30.27
CA PHE A 388 8.39 -6.02 -30.60
C PHE A 388 7.89 -5.79 -32.03
N SER A 389 6.84 -4.98 -32.17
CA SER A 389 6.28 -4.57 -33.46
C SER A 389 6.52 -3.09 -33.77
N ASP A 390 6.93 -2.30 -32.78
CA ASP A 390 7.12 -0.85 -32.86
C ASP A 390 8.55 -0.47 -32.43
N GLU A 391 9.08 0.57 -33.05
CA GLU A 391 10.40 1.17 -32.76
C GLU A 391 10.28 2.56 -32.11
N ASN A 392 9.07 3.05 -31.85
CA ASN A 392 8.90 4.34 -31.19
C ASN A 392 9.28 4.28 -29.70
N ILE A 393 10.11 5.23 -29.27
CA ILE A 393 10.42 5.46 -27.86
C ILE A 393 9.25 6.19 -27.16
N PRO A 394 8.83 5.75 -25.96
CA PRO A 394 7.79 6.44 -25.19
C PRO A 394 8.12 7.91 -24.92
N GLU A 395 7.11 8.78 -24.98
CA GLU A 395 7.29 10.25 -24.93
C GLU A 395 8.01 10.73 -23.67
N ASP A 396 7.61 10.19 -22.51
CA ASP A 396 8.19 10.52 -21.21
C ASP A 396 9.53 9.83 -20.93
N LEU A 397 10.03 9.01 -21.86
CA LEU A 397 11.36 8.41 -21.83
C LEU A 397 12.38 9.16 -22.71
N LYS A 398 11.91 9.89 -23.74
CA LYS A 398 12.75 10.55 -24.77
C LYS A 398 13.85 11.44 -24.19
N ASN A 399 13.52 12.22 -23.17
CA ASN A 399 14.42 13.21 -22.59
C ASN A 399 15.28 12.68 -21.43
N ILE A 400 15.20 11.39 -21.12
CA ILE A 400 15.97 10.77 -20.04
C ILE A 400 17.28 10.22 -20.60
N PRO A 401 18.46 10.69 -20.13
CA PRO A 401 19.76 10.25 -20.63
C PRO A 401 20.06 8.78 -20.38
N GLU A 402 20.84 8.17 -21.27
CA GLU A 402 21.43 6.85 -21.07
C GLU A 402 22.76 6.92 -20.28
N PRO A 403 23.14 5.86 -19.53
CA PRO A 403 22.43 4.59 -19.37
C PRO A 403 21.23 4.69 -18.42
N ARG A 404 20.14 4.00 -18.77
CA ARG A 404 18.85 3.97 -18.07
C ARG A 404 18.70 2.66 -17.28
N ILE A 405 18.53 2.78 -15.97
CA ILE A 405 18.36 1.68 -15.01
C ILE A 405 16.93 1.70 -14.50
N VAL A 406 16.19 0.61 -14.71
CA VAL A 406 14.73 0.62 -14.49
C VAL A 406 14.30 -0.27 -13.32
N TYR A 407 13.37 0.24 -12.52
CA TYR A 407 12.56 -0.53 -11.60
C TYR A 407 11.09 -0.44 -12.02
N THR A 408 10.41 -1.59 -12.12
CA THR A 408 8.98 -1.69 -12.36
C THR A 408 8.25 -2.36 -11.20
N GLY A 409 7.07 -1.84 -10.86
CA GLY A 409 6.14 -2.47 -9.92
C GLY A 409 5.81 -1.62 -8.70
N ALA A 410 5.16 -2.28 -7.73
CA ALA A 410 4.58 -1.62 -6.57
C ALA A 410 5.64 -1.27 -5.50
N ILE A 411 5.57 -0.05 -4.97
CA ILE A 411 6.48 0.46 -3.92
C ILE A 411 5.76 0.48 -2.57
N TYR A 412 6.15 -0.45 -1.70
CA TYR A 412 5.65 -0.63 -0.33
C TYR A 412 6.81 -0.96 0.62
N ASP A 413 6.52 -1.33 1.87
CA ASP A 413 7.53 -1.46 2.94
C ASP A 413 8.58 -2.57 2.71
N TRP A 414 8.35 -3.48 1.75
CA TRP A 414 9.33 -4.47 1.28
C TRP A 414 10.39 -3.87 0.33
N PHE A 415 10.15 -2.70 -0.24
CA PHE A 415 11.12 -1.97 -1.05
C PHE A 415 12.19 -1.37 -0.15
N ASP A 416 13.46 -1.66 -0.42
CA ASP A 416 14.57 -1.11 0.33
C ASP A 416 14.91 0.30 -0.18
N LYS A 417 14.19 1.28 0.37
CA LYS A 417 14.37 2.69 0.00
C LYS A 417 15.77 3.19 0.33
N GLU A 418 16.39 2.68 1.40
CA GLU A 418 17.68 3.18 1.90
C GLU A 418 18.76 2.74 0.92
N LEU A 419 18.82 1.44 0.63
CA LEU A 419 19.70 0.88 -0.39
C LEU A 419 19.46 1.53 -1.76
N PHE A 420 18.21 1.69 -2.18
CA PHE A 420 17.88 2.31 -3.47
C PHE A 420 18.45 3.73 -3.59
N TYR A 421 18.28 4.59 -2.57
CA TYR A 421 18.83 5.94 -2.61
C TYR A 421 20.36 5.96 -2.57
N GLU A 422 20.98 5.05 -1.82
CA GLU A 422 22.44 4.93 -1.84
C GLU A 422 22.96 4.59 -3.24
N ILE A 423 22.31 3.65 -3.94
CA ILE A 423 22.66 3.25 -5.31
C ILE A 423 22.46 4.43 -6.29
N VAL A 424 21.33 5.13 -6.19
CA VAL A 424 21.03 6.29 -7.05
C VAL A 424 22.11 7.37 -6.88
N LYS A 425 22.48 7.68 -5.63
CA LYS A 425 23.47 8.72 -5.30
C LYS A 425 24.90 8.32 -5.67
N SER A 426 25.23 7.03 -5.61
CA SER A 426 26.58 6.54 -5.96
C SER A 426 26.81 6.41 -7.47
N ASN A 427 25.77 6.55 -8.29
CA ASN A 427 25.82 6.42 -9.76
C ASN A 427 25.26 7.69 -10.46
N PRO A 428 25.88 8.87 -10.26
CA PRO A 428 25.37 10.13 -10.81
C PRO A 428 25.39 10.22 -12.34
N ASP A 429 26.18 9.35 -12.98
CA ASP A 429 26.33 9.19 -14.43
C ASP A 429 25.20 8.37 -15.08
N LYS A 430 24.30 7.78 -14.29
CA LYS A 430 23.24 6.87 -14.75
C LYS A 430 21.86 7.43 -14.40
N SER A 431 20.87 7.23 -15.27
CA SER A 431 19.48 7.60 -15.01
C SER A 431 18.71 6.45 -14.39
N PHE A 432 18.12 6.67 -13.21
CA PHE A 432 17.25 5.68 -12.54
C PHE A 432 15.79 5.99 -12.83
N ILE A 433 15.06 5.01 -13.34
CA ILE A 433 13.68 5.14 -13.77
C ILE A 433 12.80 4.23 -12.91
N VAL A 434 11.75 4.82 -12.34
CA VAL A 434 10.76 4.11 -11.53
C VAL A 434 9.42 4.17 -12.24
N ILE A 435 8.89 2.99 -12.59
CA ILE A 435 7.59 2.81 -13.25
C ILE A 435 6.68 1.99 -12.34
N GLY A 436 5.63 2.59 -11.82
CA GLY A 436 4.72 1.89 -10.92
C GLY A 436 3.88 2.80 -10.06
N PHE A 437 3.15 2.18 -9.13
CA PHE A 437 2.33 2.84 -8.12
C PHE A 437 2.81 2.44 -6.74
N GLY A 438 2.34 3.10 -5.69
CA GLY A 438 2.68 2.69 -4.33
C GLY A 438 2.43 3.78 -3.31
N ASN A 439 3.01 3.61 -2.14
CA ASN A 439 2.94 4.60 -1.09
C ASN A 439 3.81 5.80 -1.47
N ASP A 440 3.18 6.92 -1.87
CA ASP A 440 3.83 8.20 -2.21
C ASP A 440 4.79 8.71 -1.11
N LYS A 441 4.74 8.12 0.08
CA LYS A 441 5.64 8.47 1.19
C LYS A 441 6.99 7.75 1.17
N ILE A 442 7.19 6.73 0.35
CA ILE A 442 8.43 5.92 0.36
C ILE A 442 9.54 6.63 -0.43
N LEU A 443 9.27 7.05 -1.66
CA LEU A 443 10.25 7.74 -2.50
C LEU A 443 10.04 9.28 -2.51
N LYS A 444 10.49 9.97 -1.45
CA LYS A 444 10.36 11.45 -1.33
C LYS A 444 11.60 12.28 -1.67
N GLU A 445 12.79 11.67 -1.69
CA GLU A 445 14.02 12.42 -1.89
C GLU A 445 14.16 12.82 -3.36
N LYS A 446 14.57 14.07 -3.59
CA LYS A 446 14.84 14.56 -4.93
C LYS A 446 16.30 14.25 -5.28
N CYS A 447 16.52 13.38 -6.25
CA CYS A 447 17.81 13.13 -6.89
C CYS A 447 17.74 13.59 -8.36
N SER A 448 18.79 14.26 -8.85
CA SER A 448 18.80 14.82 -10.22
C SER A 448 18.80 13.75 -11.31
N ASN A 449 19.21 12.53 -10.98
CA ASN A 449 19.27 11.38 -11.87
C ASN A 449 18.17 10.34 -11.59
N LEU A 450 17.14 10.69 -10.81
CA LEU A 450 15.99 9.83 -10.50
C LEU A 450 14.72 10.36 -11.17
N TYR A 451 14.06 9.50 -11.95
CA TYR A 451 12.87 9.80 -12.74
C TYR A 451 11.73 8.86 -12.34
N ILE A 452 10.64 9.41 -11.82
CA ILE A 452 9.45 8.64 -11.41
C ILE A 452 8.35 8.90 -12.44
N LEU A 453 8.01 7.88 -13.25
CA LEU A 453 7.10 8.00 -14.39
C LEU A 453 5.64 7.62 -14.05
N GLY A 454 5.39 7.16 -12.82
CA GLY A 454 4.09 6.68 -12.38
C GLY A 454 3.69 5.34 -13.02
N PRO A 455 2.43 4.91 -12.84
CA PRO A 455 1.94 3.63 -13.36
C PRO A 455 1.77 3.67 -14.87
N LYS A 456 2.06 2.54 -15.53
CA LYS A 456 1.85 2.31 -16.97
C LYS A 456 0.98 1.07 -17.18
N LYS A 457 0.29 1.00 -18.32
CA LYS A 457 -0.45 -0.22 -18.68
C LYS A 457 0.55 -1.35 -18.94
N HIS A 458 0.17 -2.57 -18.57
CA HIS A 458 1.05 -3.74 -18.72
C HIS A 458 1.52 -3.94 -20.17
N ASN A 459 0.62 -3.76 -21.15
CA ASN A 459 0.94 -3.90 -22.58
C ASN A 459 1.90 -2.83 -23.14
N GLU A 460 2.06 -1.70 -22.46
CA GLU A 460 2.99 -0.62 -22.82
C GLU A 460 4.38 -0.84 -22.20
N LEU A 461 4.47 -1.60 -21.11
CA LEU A 461 5.68 -1.72 -20.29
C LEU A 461 6.90 -2.23 -21.08
N LYS A 462 6.69 -3.18 -22.00
CA LYS A 462 7.75 -3.71 -22.86
C LYS A 462 8.46 -2.63 -23.68
N MET A 463 7.75 -1.58 -24.09
CA MET A 463 8.33 -0.47 -24.86
C MET A 463 9.23 0.41 -23.99
N TYR A 464 8.94 0.54 -22.71
CA TYR A 464 9.85 1.20 -21.76
C TYR A 464 11.10 0.36 -21.50
N LEU A 465 10.89 -0.93 -21.22
CA LEU A 465 11.97 -1.86 -20.91
C LEU A 465 12.97 -1.97 -22.07
N LYS A 466 12.50 -2.05 -23.32
CA LYS A 466 13.33 -2.10 -24.54
C LYS A 466 14.43 -1.02 -24.60
N TYR A 467 14.18 0.17 -24.05
CA TYR A 467 15.10 1.31 -24.08
C TYR A 467 15.89 1.52 -22.78
N CYS A 468 15.88 0.54 -21.88
CA CYS A 468 16.66 0.53 -20.66
C CYS A 468 17.79 -0.50 -20.74
N GLN A 469 18.90 -0.25 -20.04
CA GLN A 469 20.11 -1.09 -20.11
C GLN A 469 20.17 -2.16 -19.00
N ALA A 470 19.51 -1.94 -17.86
CA ALA A 470 19.40 -2.95 -16.82
C ALA A 470 18.13 -2.76 -15.98
N GLY A 471 17.56 -3.88 -15.53
CA GLY A 471 16.48 -3.89 -14.54
C GLY A 471 17.03 -4.08 -13.13
N ILE A 472 16.45 -3.42 -12.12
CA ILE A 472 16.84 -3.60 -10.71
C ILE A 472 15.67 -4.03 -9.83
N ILE A 473 15.97 -4.76 -8.75
CA ILE A 473 15.02 -5.21 -7.73
C ILE A 473 15.65 -5.03 -6.33
N PRO A 474 15.59 -3.81 -5.75
CA PRO A 474 16.19 -3.50 -4.46
C PRO A 474 15.20 -3.80 -3.31
N PHE A 475 14.94 -5.07 -3.04
CA PHE A 475 14.02 -5.50 -1.98
C PHE A 475 14.76 -5.85 -0.69
N LYS A 476 14.13 -5.65 0.47
CA LYS A 476 14.65 -6.16 1.74
C LYS A 476 14.71 -7.68 1.67
N ASP A 477 15.91 -8.24 1.61
CA ASP A 477 16.11 -9.66 1.39
C ASP A 477 16.06 -10.50 2.68
N ASP A 478 15.85 -9.85 3.83
CA ASP A 478 15.87 -10.45 5.15
C ASP A 478 14.48 -10.64 5.81
N ILE A 479 13.40 -10.38 5.07
CA ILE A 479 12.01 -10.53 5.54
C ILE A 479 11.31 -11.73 4.89
N ASP A 480 10.45 -12.40 5.66
CA ASP A 480 9.78 -13.66 5.27
C ASP A 480 9.05 -13.54 3.92
N LEU A 481 8.30 -12.45 3.67
CA LEU A 481 7.62 -12.22 2.41
C LEU A 481 8.57 -12.27 1.19
N ILE A 482 9.73 -11.61 1.25
CA ILE A 482 10.68 -11.53 0.12
C ILE A 482 11.50 -12.80 -0.03
N ILE A 483 11.86 -13.45 1.08
CA ILE A 483 12.49 -14.78 1.07
C ILE A 483 11.61 -15.78 0.30
N ASN A 484 10.28 -15.65 0.42
CA ASN A 484 9.28 -16.48 -0.22
C ASN A 484 8.73 -15.94 -1.55
N CYS A 485 9.31 -14.88 -2.11
CA CYS A 485 8.79 -14.21 -3.30
C CYS A 485 9.46 -14.70 -4.60
N ASP A 486 8.65 -14.95 -5.63
CA ASP A 486 9.10 -15.17 -7.01
C ASP A 486 8.72 -13.95 -7.90
N PRO A 487 9.65 -13.01 -8.16
CA PRO A 487 9.29 -11.71 -8.74
C PRO A 487 9.02 -11.80 -10.26
N ILE A 488 7.75 -11.63 -10.67
CA ILE A 488 7.34 -11.62 -12.10
C ILE A 488 8.19 -10.65 -12.94
N LYS A 489 8.47 -9.45 -12.41
CA LYS A 489 9.28 -8.41 -13.08
C LYS A 489 10.64 -8.91 -13.56
N GLN A 490 11.25 -9.87 -12.85
CA GLN A 490 12.52 -10.46 -13.28
C GLN A 490 12.37 -11.21 -14.61
N TYR A 491 11.29 -11.97 -14.77
CA TYR A 491 10.98 -12.66 -16.02
C TYR A 491 10.68 -11.66 -17.14
N GLU A 492 9.98 -10.57 -16.86
CA GLU A 492 9.68 -9.53 -17.84
C GLU A 492 10.94 -8.78 -18.31
N TYR A 493 11.87 -8.49 -17.41
CA TYR A 493 13.16 -7.90 -17.76
C TYR A 493 13.97 -8.84 -18.66
N ILE A 494 14.10 -10.12 -18.27
CA ILE A 494 14.81 -11.12 -19.08
C ILE A 494 14.13 -11.28 -20.45
N ALA A 495 12.80 -11.28 -20.50
CA ALA A 495 12.03 -11.37 -21.75
C ALA A 495 12.29 -10.18 -22.68
N CYS A 496 12.53 -8.98 -22.13
CA CYS A 496 12.92 -7.80 -22.89
C CYS A 496 14.42 -7.75 -23.22
N GLY A 497 15.20 -8.76 -22.79
CA GLY A 497 16.65 -8.80 -22.98
C GLY A 497 17.42 -7.87 -22.05
N LEU A 498 16.90 -7.60 -20.84
CA LEU A 498 17.58 -6.80 -19.83
C LEU A 498 18.27 -7.73 -18.82
N PRO A 499 19.57 -7.54 -18.53
CA PRO A 499 20.16 -8.10 -17.32
C PRO A 499 19.48 -7.52 -16.08
N VAL A 500 19.45 -8.32 -15.01
CA VAL A 500 18.75 -7.99 -13.77
C VAL A 500 19.74 -7.91 -12.61
N VAL A 501 19.67 -6.85 -11.82
CA VAL A 501 20.39 -6.75 -10.54
C VAL A 501 19.40 -6.79 -9.39
N THR A 502 19.58 -7.70 -8.44
CA THR A 502 18.66 -7.88 -7.32
C THR A 502 19.41 -8.14 -6.02
N THR A 503 18.74 -7.86 -4.89
CA THR A 503 19.18 -8.32 -3.56
C THR A 503 19.24 -9.84 -3.46
N TYR A 504 19.68 -10.37 -2.33
CA TYR A 504 19.89 -11.82 -2.13
C TYR A 504 18.57 -12.59 -1.98
N MET A 505 17.65 -12.36 -2.92
CA MET A 505 16.39 -13.06 -3.07
C MET A 505 16.64 -14.52 -3.49
N PRO A 506 16.21 -15.52 -2.70
CA PRO A 506 16.47 -16.92 -2.99
C PRO A 506 16.01 -17.36 -4.38
N GLU A 507 14.81 -16.98 -4.78
CA GLU A 507 14.23 -17.42 -6.04
C GLU A 507 14.96 -16.83 -7.27
N SER A 508 15.64 -15.70 -7.08
CA SER A 508 16.43 -15.05 -8.12
C SER A 508 17.80 -15.70 -8.34
N THR A 509 18.21 -16.65 -7.49
CA THR A 509 19.54 -17.26 -7.52
C THR A 509 19.63 -18.54 -8.35
N ILE A 510 18.52 -19.25 -8.52
CA ILE A 510 18.48 -20.58 -9.15
C ILE A 510 17.79 -20.49 -10.50
N ASP A 511 18.50 -20.92 -11.54
CA ASP A 511 18.04 -21.01 -12.93
C ASP A 511 17.53 -19.67 -13.53
N LYS A 512 18.04 -18.54 -13.03
CA LYS A 512 17.77 -17.20 -13.58
C LYS A 512 18.98 -16.69 -14.37
N ILE A 513 18.82 -16.63 -15.70
CA ILE A 513 19.89 -16.14 -16.59
C ILE A 513 20.08 -14.63 -16.45
N ASN A 514 21.27 -14.13 -16.80
CA ASN A 514 21.61 -12.70 -16.83
C ASN A 514 21.24 -11.93 -15.56
N THR A 515 21.26 -12.61 -14.41
CA THR A 515 20.91 -12.05 -13.10
C THR A 515 22.15 -11.93 -12.24
N PHE A 516 22.35 -10.77 -11.63
CA PHE A 516 23.43 -10.48 -10.69
C PHE A 516 22.86 -10.18 -9.32
N LEU A 517 23.48 -10.76 -8.30
CA LEU A 517 23.09 -10.56 -6.90
C LEU A 517 24.01 -9.53 -6.25
N ALA A 518 23.43 -8.55 -5.58
CA ALA A 518 24.14 -7.50 -4.85
C ALA A 518 23.26 -7.03 -3.69
N ASN A 519 23.81 -6.62 -2.55
CA ASN A 519 23.02 -6.13 -1.41
C ASN A 519 23.65 -4.95 -0.67
N THR A 520 24.68 -4.33 -1.27
CA THR A 520 25.29 -3.08 -0.80
C THR A 520 25.39 -2.11 -1.97
N LYS A 521 25.53 -0.80 -1.70
CA LYS A 521 25.71 0.19 -2.77
C LYS A 521 26.90 -0.12 -3.68
N GLU A 522 28.02 -0.63 -3.14
CA GLU A 522 29.21 -0.98 -3.91
C GLU A 522 28.96 -2.16 -4.83
N SER A 523 28.43 -3.26 -4.28
CA SER A 523 28.13 -4.46 -5.06
C SER A 523 27.05 -4.20 -6.11
N PHE A 524 26.05 -3.36 -5.81
CA PHE A 524 25.03 -2.96 -6.78
C PHE A 524 25.61 -2.12 -7.90
N SER A 525 26.47 -1.15 -7.58
CA SER A 525 27.11 -0.30 -8.60
C SER A 525 27.98 -1.14 -9.54
N GLU A 526 28.75 -2.09 -9.00
CA GLU A 526 29.55 -3.02 -9.79
C GLU A 526 28.67 -3.94 -10.67
N ALA A 527 27.57 -4.46 -10.12
CA ALA A 527 26.64 -5.32 -10.85
C ALA A 527 25.90 -4.55 -11.97
N ILE A 528 25.53 -3.30 -11.73
CA ILE A 528 24.95 -2.41 -12.75
C ILE A 528 25.96 -2.18 -13.87
N GLU A 529 27.21 -1.89 -13.56
CA GLU A 529 28.26 -1.68 -14.56
C GLU A 529 28.51 -2.93 -15.41
N LYS A 530 28.55 -4.11 -14.78
CA LYS A 530 28.60 -5.40 -15.49
C LYS A 530 27.39 -5.60 -16.39
N SER A 531 26.20 -5.23 -15.91
CA SER A 531 24.94 -5.39 -16.63
C SER A 531 24.88 -4.53 -17.89
N ILE A 532 25.26 -3.25 -17.80
CA ILE A 532 25.25 -2.32 -18.95
C ILE A 532 26.15 -2.83 -20.09
N ASN A 533 27.25 -3.49 -19.74
CA ASN A 533 28.23 -4.01 -20.70
C ASN A 533 27.97 -5.46 -21.13
N LEU A 534 26.93 -6.12 -20.60
CA LEU A 534 26.66 -7.53 -20.86
C LEU A 534 26.03 -7.72 -22.24
N LYS A 535 26.63 -8.60 -23.05
CA LYS A 535 26.02 -9.06 -24.31
C LYS A 535 25.03 -10.19 -24.02
N ILE A 536 23.76 -9.95 -24.30
CA ILE A 536 22.69 -10.92 -24.08
C ILE A 536 22.65 -11.97 -25.19
N ASP A 537 22.72 -13.25 -24.81
CA ASP A 537 22.46 -14.37 -25.72
C ASP A 537 20.95 -14.56 -25.91
N LYS A 538 20.46 -14.20 -27.10
CA LYS A 538 19.05 -14.34 -27.48
C LYS A 538 18.56 -15.79 -27.44
N ASN A 539 19.42 -16.77 -27.71
CA ASN A 539 19.03 -18.19 -27.65
C ASN A 539 18.83 -18.65 -26.21
N ALA A 540 19.71 -18.23 -25.30
CA ALA A 540 19.55 -18.48 -23.87
C ALA A 540 18.25 -17.86 -23.34
N VAL A 541 17.95 -16.61 -23.73
CA VAL A 541 16.66 -15.97 -23.40
C VAL A 541 15.49 -16.76 -23.95
N SER A 542 15.49 -17.12 -25.25
CA SER A 542 14.40 -17.90 -25.85
C SER A 542 14.16 -19.25 -25.13
N ASN A 543 15.23 -19.97 -24.77
CA ASN A 543 15.12 -21.20 -24.01
C ASN A 543 14.54 -20.96 -22.61
N PHE A 544 15.05 -19.96 -21.89
CA PHE A 544 14.53 -19.57 -20.57
C PHE A 544 13.04 -19.22 -20.63
N LEU A 545 12.60 -18.46 -21.63
CA LEU A 545 11.20 -18.10 -21.80
C LEU A 545 10.32 -19.32 -22.09
N SER A 546 10.79 -20.25 -22.92
CA SER A 546 10.06 -21.50 -23.19
C SER A 546 9.86 -22.35 -21.93
N GLU A 547 10.88 -22.41 -21.07
CA GLU A 547 10.84 -23.12 -19.79
C GLU A 547 9.99 -22.39 -18.74
N ASN A 548 9.87 -21.07 -18.87
CA ASN A 548 9.15 -20.19 -17.95
C ASN A 548 7.94 -19.52 -18.61
N SER A 549 7.22 -20.27 -19.44
CA SER A 549 5.97 -19.82 -20.06
C SER A 549 4.74 -20.18 -19.22
N TRP A 550 3.68 -19.37 -19.32
CA TRP A 550 2.39 -19.71 -18.70
C TRP A 550 1.77 -21.00 -19.26
N ASN A 551 2.04 -21.32 -20.53
CA ASN A 551 1.68 -22.59 -21.14
C ASN A 551 2.38 -23.78 -20.44
N THR A 552 3.66 -23.63 -20.07
CA THR A 552 4.38 -24.63 -19.27
C THR A 552 3.72 -24.85 -17.91
N ARG A 553 3.30 -23.78 -17.23
CA ARG A 553 2.60 -23.89 -15.93
C ARG A 553 1.23 -24.54 -16.06
N ALA A 554 0.47 -24.20 -17.09
CA ALA A 554 -0.82 -24.83 -17.37
C ALA A 554 -0.68 -26.32 -17.75
N ALA A 555 0.36 -26.68 -18.51
CA ALA A 555 0.68 -28.06 -18.84
C ALA A 555 1.06 -28.87 -17.58
N LEU A 556 1.83 -28.26 -16.67
CA LEU A 556 2.12 -28.84 -15.35
C LEU A 556 0.83 -29.13 -14.57
N LEU A 557 -0.11 -28.18 -14.48
CA LEU A 557 -1.40 -28.40 -13.81
C LEU A 557 -2.21 -29.53 -14.47
N CYS A 558 -2.19 -29.65 -15.79
CA CYS A 558 -2.84 -30.76 -16.50
C CYS A 558 -2.20 -32.11 -16.17
N ASN A 559 -0.87 -32.18 -16.08
CA ASN A 559 -0.15 -33.39 -15.71
C ASN A 559 -0.36 -33.78 -14.24
N ILE A 560 -0.42 -32.80 -13.33
CA ILE A 560 -0.81 -33.01 -11.93
C ILE A 560 -2.23 -33.59 -11.87
N ALA A 561 -3.18 -32.98 -12.57
CA ALA A 561 -4.58 -33.42 -12.60
C ALA A 561 -4.75 -34.85 -13.14
N ASP A 562 -3.84 -35.29 -14.02
CA ASP A 562 -3.80 -36.63 -14.61
C ASP A 562 -2.93 -37.63 -13.83
N ASP A 563 -2.30 -37.24 -12.73
CA ASP A 563 -1.34 -38.05 -11.96
C ASP A 563 -0.18 -38.59 -12.80
N LYS A 564 0.36 -37.73 -13.68
CA LYS A 564 1.44 -38.08 -14.63
C LYS A 564 2.84 -37.74 -14.14
N ILE A 565 2.98 -37.10 -12.98
CA ILE A 565 4.29 -36.67 -12.46
C ILE A 565 4.85 -37.76 -11.56
N ARG A 566 5.99 -38.32 -11.96
CA ARG A 566 6.62 -39.44 -11.25
C ARG A 566 7.38 -38.94 -10.02
N GLU A 567 7.48 -39.82 -9.02
CA GLU A 567 8.26 -39.54 -7.81
C GLU A 567 9.75 -39.29 -8.12
N SER A 568 10.31 -39.98 -9.11
CA SER A 568 11.69 -39.77 -9.56
C SER A 568 11.94 -38.36 -10.07
N GLU A 569 10.98 -37.74 -10.76
CA GLU A 569 11.08 -36.36 -11.24
C GLU A 569 11.14 -35.37 -10.07
N ARG A 570 10.32 -35.59 -9.04
CA ARG A 570 10.36 -34.78 -7.80
C ARG A 570 11.68 -34.92 -7.06
N ASN A 571 12.18 -36.15 -6.92
CA ASN A 571 13.46 -36.41 -6.25
C ASN A 571 14.64 -35.77 -7.00
N ASN A 572 14.61 -35.79 -8.34
CA ASN A 572 15.61 -35.12 -9.16
C ASN A 572 15.57 -33.60 -8.98
N LEU A 573 14.39 -32.99 -8.89
CA LEU A 573 14.24 -31.57 -8.62
C LEU A 573 14.85 -31.17 -7.26
N ILE A 574 14.54 -31.91 -6.19
CA ILE A 574 15.10 -31.65 -4.85
C ILE A 574 16.63 -31.72 -4.89
N LYS A 575 17.18 -32.75 -5.54
CA LYS A 575 18.64 -32.91 -5.69
C LYS A 575 19.27 -31.75 -6.47
N ASN A 576 18.60 -31.28 -7.52
CA ASN A 576 19.08 -30.12 -8.29
C ASN A 576 19.08 -28.84 -7.44
N ILE A 577 17.99 -28.58 -6.71
CA ILE A 577 17.89 -27.44 -5.79
C ILE A 577 19.01 -27.48 -4.74
N GLU A 578 19.23 -28.64 -4.09
CA GLU A 578 20.29 -28.82 -3.10
C GLU A 578 21.69 -28.53 -3.69
N ASN A 579 21.99 -29.09 -4.86
CA ASN A 579 23.28 -28.85 -5.53
C ASN A 579 23.48 -27.36 -5.85
N LYS A 580 22.44 -26.68 -6.32
CA LYS A 580 22.49 -25.24 -6.61
C LYS A 580 22.66 -24.40 -5.35
N LEU A 581 21.95 -24.73 -4.27
CA LEU A 581 22.12 -24.05 -2.99
C LEU A 581 23.54 -24.22 -2.44
N ILE A 582 24.17 -25.38 -2.63
CA ILE A 582 25.57 -25.60 -2.24
C ILE A 582 26.50 -24.64 -3.00
N GLU A 583 26.34 -24.50 -4.32
CA GLU A 583 27.10 -23.58 -5.17
C GLU A 583 26.87 -22.12 -4.77
N ILE A 584 25.62 -21.74 -4.50
CA ILE A 584 25.27 -20.37 -4.12
C ILE A 584 25.86 -20.01 -2.75
N CYS A 585 25.83 -20.92 -1.78
CA CYS A 585 26.40 -20.65 -0.44
C CYS A 585 27.92 -20.50 -0.46
N THR A 586 28.64 -21.07 -1.44
CA THR A 586 30.10 -20.87 -1.56
C THR A 586 30.44 -19.53 -2.19
N ILE A 587 29.57 -19.00 -3.05
CA ILE A 587 29.76 -17.72 -3.73
C ILE A 587 29.27 -16.56 -2.84
N TYR A 588 28.11 -16.73 -2.22
CA TYR A 588 27.41 -15.68 -1.47
C TYR A 588 27.34 -16.06 0.01
N ASN A 589 28.00 -15.27 0.86
CA ASN A 589 28.01 -15.44 2.31
C ASN A 589 26.70 -14.93 2.95
N SER A 590 25.58 -15.55 2.60
CA SER A 590 24.24 -15.19 3.09
C SER A 590 23.71 -16.22 4.10
N PRO A 591 23.38 -15.81 5.34
CA PRO A 591 22.73 -16.66 6.33
C PRO A 591 21.38 -17.25 5.87
N ILE A 592 20.69 -16.58 4.94
CA ILE A 592 19.40 -17.03 4.39
C ILE A 592 19.62 -18.20 3.41
N PHE A 593 20.63 -18.09 2.54
CA PHE A 593 20.99 -19.20 1.65
C PHE A 593 21.51 -20.40 2.44
N ASP A 594 22.34 -20.16 3.46
CA ASP A 594 22.79 -21.21 4.39
C ASP A 594 21.59 -21.91 5.06
N THR A 595 20.56 -21.14 5.44
CA THR A 595 19.32 -21.66 6.05
C THR A 595 18.52 -22.52 5.07
N LEU A 596 18.34 -22.08 3.82
CA LEU A 596 17.65 -22.87 2.78
C LEU A 596 18.40 -24.16 2.44
N LYS A 597 19.72 -24.10 2.39
CA LYS A 597 20.56 -25.29 2.27
C LYS A 597 20.31 -26.26 3.42
N ALA A 598 20.28 -25.77 4.66
CA ALA A 598 19.97 -26.61 5.81
C ALA A 598 18.57 -27.23 5.71
N MET A 599 17.54 -26.46 5.32
CA MET A 599 16.19 -26.97 5.07
C MET A 599 16.19 -28.10 4.03
N SER A 600 16.94 -27.96 2.92
CA SER A 600 17.03 -29.01 1.89
C SER A 600 17.67 -30.31 2.42
N LEU A 601 18.61 -30.21 3.36
CA LEU A 601 19.27 -31.36 4.00
C LEU A 601 18.36 -32.09 4.99
N ASN A 602 17.32 -31.42 5.52
CA ASN A 602 16.43 -31.96 6.55
C ASN A 602 15.78 -33.29 6.15
N LEU A 603 15.48 -33.48 4.86
CA LEU A 603 14.92 -34.74 4.33
C LEU A 603 15.86 -35.94 4.49
N LYS A 604 17.17 -35.70 4.46
CA LYS A 604 18.20 -36.75 4.54
C LYS A 604 18.70 -36.94 5.97
N ASP A 605 18.90 -35.83 6.68
CA ASP A 605 19.51 -35.82 8.00
C ASP A 605 19.03 -34.59 8.80
N SER A 606 18.01 -34.79 9.63
CA SER A 606 17.41 -33.72 10.44
C SER A 606 18.33 -33.23 11.54
N MET A 607 19.22 -34.08 12.08
CA MET A 607 20.19 -33.69 13.10
C MET A 607 21.25 -32.76 12.51
N LYS A 608 21.79 -33.12 11.34
CA LYS A 608 22.74 -32.28 10.62
C LYS A 608 22.11 -30.96 10.17
N SER A 609 20.85 -31.01 9.72
CA SER A 609 20.05 -29.80 9.43
C SER A 609 19.99 -28.85 10.63
N GLU A 610 19.67 -29.36 11.83
CA GLU A 610 19.69 -28.58 13.08
C GLU A 610 21.06 -27.96 13.36
N GLU A 611 22.15 -28.71 13.21
CA GLU A 611 23.51 -28.19 13.41
C GLU A 611 23.85 -27.02 12.48
N TYR A 612 23.45 -27.09 11.21
CA TYR A 612 23.62 -25.98 10.27
C TYR A 612 22.73 -24.79 10.65
N LEU A 613 21.47 -25.03 11.01
CA LEU A 613 20.55 -23.97 11.44
C LEU A 613 21.04 -23.27 12.70
N ALA A 614 21.64 -23.99 13.65
CA ALA A 614 22.27 -23.41 14.84
C ALA A 614 23.40 -22.44 14.46
N LYS A 615 24.22 -22.77 13.45
CA LYS A 615 25.27 -21.87 12.93
C LYS A 615 24.66 -20.63 12.28
N CYS A 616 23.59 -20.79 11.50
CA CYS A 616 22.89 -19.68 10.85
C CYS A 616 22.29 -18.72 11.88
N TYR A 617 21.57 -19.27 12.87
CA TYR A 617 20.98 -18.50 13.98
C TYR A 617 22.05 -17.71 14.75
N ASN A 618 23.22 -18.31 15.00
CA ASN A 618 24.30 -17.61 15.70
C ASN A 618 24.92 -16.46 14.89
N LYS A 619 24.97 -16.57 13.55
CA LYS A 619 25.43 -15.48 12.65
C LYS A 619 24.42 -14.32 12.60
N SER A 620 23.13 -14.63 12.62
CA SER A 620 22.04 -13.66 12.41
C SER A 620 20.93 -13.79 13.45
N LYS A 621 21.31 -13.60 14.73
CA LYS A 621 20.37 -13.70 15.84
C LYS A 621 19.19 -12.76 15.63
N HIS A 622 18.00 -13.27 15.93
CA HIS A 622 16.72 -12.55 15.81
C HIS A 622 16.22 -12.25 14.40
N ASN A 623 16.90 -12.68 13.33
CA ASN A 623 16.23 -12.74 12.04
C ASN A 623 15.07 -13.75 12.14
N ARG A 624 13.85 -13.31 11.83
CA ARG A 624 12.60 -14.05 12.06
C ARG A 624 12.58 -15.39 11.32
N PHE A 625 12.89 -15.38 10.02
CA PHE A 625 12.93 -16.59 9.20
C PHE A 625 13.91 -17.62 9.77
N ILE A 626 15.17 -17.21 10.00
CA ILE A 626 16.23 -18.10 10.46
C ILE A 626 15.93 -18.66 11.86
N GLU A 627 15.52 -17.81 12.79
CA GLU A 627 15.17 -18.21 14.16
C GLU A 627 14.00 -19.19 14.16
N ARG A 628 12.97 -18.94 13.33
CA ARG A 628 11.82 -19.84 13.19
C ARG A 628 12.23 -21.21 12.66
N GLN A 629 13.06 -21.27 11.61
CA GLN A 629 13.52 -22.55 11.07
C GLN A 629 14.36 -23.33 12.09
N TYR A 630 15.23 -22.65 12.84
CA TYR A 630 16.02 -23.29 13.89
C TYR A 630 15.13 -23.84 15.02
N LEU A 631 14.16 -23.07 15.49
CA LEU A 631 13.19 -23.53 16.50
C LEU A 631 12.37 -24.72 16.01
N ILE A 632 11.98 -24.77 14.73
CA ILE A 632 11.30 -25.92 14.14
C ILE A 632 12.21 -27.15 14.19
N ALA A 633 13.47 -27.04 13.77
CA ALA A 633 14.41 -28.16 13.79
C ALA A 633 14.66 -28.69 15.21
N LEU A 634 14.85 -27.79 16.19
CA LEU A 634 14.97 -28.13 17.61
C LEU A 634 13.75 -28.91 18.11
N LEU A 635 12.54 -28.49 17.72
CA LEU A 635 11.31 -29.18 18.10
C LEU A 635 11.22 -30.56 17.42
N GLN A 636 11.56 -30.67 16.14
CA GLN A 636 11.55 -31.93 15.38
C GLN A 636 12.52 -32.98 15.94
N ASN A 637 13.70 -32.55 16.38
CA ASN A 637 14.72 -33.42 16.96
C ASN A 637 14.63 -33.53 18.49
N ASN A 638 13.54 -33.04 19.09
CA ASN A 638 13.27 -33.13 20.53
C ASN A 638 14.33 -32.45 21.43
N ASN A 639 15.00 -31.39 20.93
CA ASN A 639 15.98 -30.59 21.68
C ASN A 639 15.28 -29.44 22.43
N ILE A 640 14.39 -29.81 23.36
CA ILE A 640 13.45 -28.88 24.01
C ILE A 640 14.14 -27.85 24.91
N ASN A 641 15.24 -28.21 25.58
CA ASN A 641 15.95 -27.25 26.45
C ASN A 641 16.55 -26.11 25.64
N THR A 642 17.24 -26.44 24.55
CA THR A 642 17.80 -25.44 23.63
C THR A 642 16.70 -24.61 22.98
N PHE A 643 15.56 -25.23 22.60
CA PHE A 643 14.40 -24.47 22.11
C PHE A 643 13.98 -23.40 23.12
N ILE A 644 13.79 -23.79 24.39
CA ILE A 644 13.33 -22.88 25.44
C ILE A 644 14.32 -21.73 25.63
N ASP A 645 15.62 -22.02 25.62
CA ASP A 645 16.67 -21.00 25.76
C ASP A 645 16.67 -20.00 24.59
N VAL A 646 16.51 -20.49 23.36
CA VAL A 646 16.35 -19.63 22.18
C VAL A 646 15.06 -18.81 22.30
N ALA A 647 13.95 -19.45 22.69
CA ALA A 647 12.63 -18.82 22.71
C ALA A 647 12.52 -17.70 23.75
N ILE A 648 13.07 -17.89 24.95
CA ILE A 648 13.05 -16.88 26.02
C ILE A 648 13.85 -15.63 25.63
N ASN A 649 14.94 -15.80 24.86
CA ASN A 649 15.79 -14.70 24.41
C ASN A 649 15.36 -14.08 23.07
N SER A 650 14.38 -14.68 22.38
CA SER A 650 13.91 -14.22 21.06
C SER A 650 13.24 -12.84 21.14
N LYS A 651 13.42 -11.99 20.12
CA LYS A 651 12.62 -10.76 19.93
C LYS A 651 11.33 -11.00 19.15
N ASN A 652 11.23 -12.13 18.45
CA ASN A 652 10.12 -12.47 17.56
C ASN A 652 9.00 -13.24 18.27
N ILE A 653 9.27 -13.80 19.46
CA ILE A 653 8.27 -14.49 20.27
C ILE A 653 7.59 -13.53 21.25
N LYS A 654 6.27 -13.64 21.36
CA LYS A 654 5.46 -12.81 22.26
C LYS A 654 5.83 -13.03 23.72
N ASN A 655 5.88 -11.95 24.51
CA ASN A 655 6.34 -12.00 25.89
C ASN A 655 5.46 -12.90 26.77
N GLU A 656 4.14 -12.90 26.57
CA GLU A 656 3.25 -13.77 27.33
C GLU A 656 3.56 -15.27 27.11
N LEU A 657 3.99 -15.66 25.90
CA LEU A 657 4.37 -17.06 25.61
C LEU A 657 5.70 -17.43 26.27
N LYS A 658 6.66 -16.51 26.34
CA LYS A 658 7.94 -16.73 27.05
C LYS A 658 7.69 -16.96 28.54
N GLU A 659 6.86 -16.12 29.14
CA GLU A 659 6.49 -16.24 30.56
C GLU A 659 5.73 -17.55 30.80
N GLU A 660 4.79 -17.90 29.92
CA GLU A 660 4.01 -19.13 29.98
C GLU A 660 4.92 -20.38 29.92
N LEU A 661 5.93 -20.34 29.05
CA LEU A 661 6.92 -21.41 28.88
C LEU A 661 7.74 -21.62 30.15
N ILE A 662 8.24 -20.53 30.75
CA ILE A 662 8.98 -20.58 32.03
C ILE A 662 8.09 -21.11 33.16
N TYR A 663 6.83 -20.64 33.21
CA TYR A 663 5.86 -21.04 34.22
C TYR A 663 5.60 -22.55 34.18
N HIS A 664 5.30 -23.10 33.00
CA HIS A 664 4.99 -24.52 32.86
C HIS A 664 6.22 -25.43 32.90
N LYS A 665 7.40 -24.94 32.52
CA LYS A 665 8.66 -25.66 32.74
C LYS A 665 8.93 -25.87 34.24
N LYS A 666 8.76 -24.83 35.07
CA LYS A 666 8.93 -24.93 36.53
C LYS A 666 7.95 -25.90 37.19
N LEU A 667 6.76 -26.07 36.61
CA LEU A 667 5.73 -26.98 37.11
C LEU A 667 5.83 -28.40 36.54
N ASN A 668 6.82 -28.69 35.68
CA ASN A 668 6.98 -29.97 34.99
C ASN A 668 5.76 -30.39 34.16
N ASN A 669 5.04 -29.43 33.57
CA ASN A 669 3.84 -29.70 32.76
C ASN A 669 4.18 -29.94 31.29
N ASN A 670 4.76 -31.11 30.97
CA ASN A 670 5.30 -31.40 29.63
C ASN A 670 4.29 -31.24 28.48
N LYS A 671 3.02 -31.69 28.66
CA LYS A 671 1.95 -31.52 27.65
C LYS A 671 1.66 -30.04 27.35
N LEU A 672 1.70 -29.17 28.37
CA LEU A 672 1.46 -27.73 28.21
C LEU A 672 2.66 -27.03 27.60
N VAL A 673 3.88 -27.43 28.00
CA VAL A 673 5.12 -26.97 27.36
C VAL A 673 5.02 -27.24 25.86
N GLU A 674 4.71 -28.46 25.44
CA GLU A 674 4.57 -28.81 24.01
C GLU A 674 3.59 -27.90 23.26
N ILE A 675 2.40 -27.63 23.82
CA ILE A 675 1.43 -26.69 23.23
C ILE A 675 2.08 -25.30 23.02
N ILE A 676 2.79 -24.79 24.02
CA ILE A 676 3.43 -23.47 23.98
C ILE A 676 4.57 -23.45 22.94
N LEU A 677 5.35 -24.52 22.80
CA LEU A 677 6.40 -24.62 21.78
C LEU A 677 5.80 -24.43 20.38
N TYR A 678 4.68 -25.11 20.08
CA TYR A 678 3.98 -24.91 18.81
C TYR A 678 3.44 -23.48 18.65
N LEU A 679 2.90 -22.87 19.71
CA LEU A 679 2.46 -21.47 19.66
C LEU A 679 3.62 -20.51 19.37
N CYS A 680 4.80 -20.76 19.93
CA CYS A 680 6.01 -19.94 19.71
C CYS A 680 6.48 -19.91 18.25
N ILE A 681 6.35 -21.03 17.50
CA ILE A 681 6.73 -21.11 16.07
C ILE A 681 5.57 -20.82 15.11
N GLY A 682 4.41 -20.42 15.63
CA GLY A 682 3.20 -20.17 14.83
C GLY A 682 2.51 -21.45 14.34
N GLY A 683 2.77 -22.61 14.95
CA GLY A 683 2.13 -23.90 14.67
C GLY A 683 0.72 -24.01 15.27
N ILE A 684 -0.15 -23.04 14.99
CA ILE A 684 -1.43 -22.85 15.68
C ILE A 684 -2.35 -24.07 15.51
N LYS A 685 -2.44 -24.66 14.32
CA LYS A 685 -3.26 -25.85 14.07
C LYS A 685 -2.87 -27.04 14.96
N LYS A 686 -1.56 -27.30 15.09
CA LYS A 686 -1.06 -28.38 15.95
C LYS A 686 -1.31 -28.09 17.43
N ALA A 687 -1.14 -26.82 17.85
CA ALA A 687 -1.51 -26.39 19.19
C ALA A 687 -3.02 -26.63 19.46
N ILE A 688 -3.93 -26.28 18.52
CA ILE A 688 -5.37 -26.52 18.65
C ILE A 688 -5.67 -28.02 18.85
N ILE A 689 -5.03 -28.90 18.07
CA ILE A 689 -5.20 -30.36 18.21
C ILE A 689 -4.79 -30.82 19.61
N LEU A 690 -3.61 -30.40 20.08
CA LEU A 690 -3.09 -30.75 21.42
C LEU A 690 -3.96 -30.18 22.55
N ILE A 691 -4.47 -28.95 22.40
CA ILE A 691 -5.40 -28.32 23.34
C ILE A 691 -6.71 -29.12 23.43
N ASN A 692 -7.25 -29.59 22.31
CA ASN A 692 -8.53 -30.30 22.29
C ASN A 692 -8.50 -31.65 23.03
N ILE A 693 -7.34 -32.32 23.02
CA ILE A 693 -7.12 -33.60 23.73
C ILE A 693 -6.59 -33.43 25.16
N LEU A 694 -6.42 -32.20 25.63
CA LEU A 694 -5.93 -31.92 26.98
C LEU A 694 -6.98 -32.34 28.02
N GLU A 695 -6.54 -33.11 29.02
CA GLU A 695 -7.41 -33.61 30.12
C GLU A 695 -7.76 -32.51 31.14
N ASP A 696 -6.84 -31.56 31.40
CA ASP A 696 -7.10 -30.45 32.32
C ASP A 696 -7.98 -29.39 31.63
N GLU A 697 -9.29 -29.48 31.89
CA GLU A 697 -10.30 -28.57 31.33
C GLU A 697 -10.05 -27.10 31.67
N ASN A 698 -9.32 -26.77 32.76
CA ASN A 698 -9.03 -25.38 33.08
C ASN A 698 -8.06 -24.76 32.06
N PHE A 699 -6.94 -25.46 31.80
CA PHE A 699 -5.96 -25.01 30.81
C PHE A 699 -6.49 -25.15 29.39
N LYS A 700 -7.29 -26.17 29.11
CA LYS A 700 -7.94 -26.34 27.79
C LYS A 700 -8.82 -25.13 27.45
N ASN A 701 -9.67 -24.70 28.38
CA ASN A 701 -10.51 -23.52 28.18
C ASN A 701 -9.68 -22.23 28.10
N LEU A 702 -8.61 -22.11 28.90
CA LEU A 702 -7.71 -20.95 28.82
C LEU A 702 -7.04 -20.83 27.45
N TYR A 703 -6.43 -21.91 26.96
CA TYR A 703 -5.73 -21.88 25.67
C TYR A 703 -6.71 -21.77 24.50
N LYS A 704 -7.92 -22.35 24.56
CA LYS A 704 -8.98 -22.06 23.58
C LYS A 704 -9.32 -20.57 23.53
N LEU A 705 -9.41 -19.92 24.69
CA LEU A 705 -9.65 -18.49 24.75
C LEU A 705 -8.46 -17.67 24.21
N TYR A 706 -7.23 -18.12 24.46
CA TYR A 706 -6.04 -17.52 23.88
C TYR A 706 -5.99 -17.66 22.36
N ILE A 707 -6.38 -18.81 21.79
CA ILE A 707 -6.51 -18.98 20.34
C ILE A 707 -7.54 -18.01 19.76
N ARG A 708 -8.71 -17.87 20.39
CA ARG A 708 -9.72 -16.87 19.99
C ARG A 708 -9.15 -15.46 19.99
N PHE A 709 -8.39 -15.11 21.02
CA PHE A 709 -7.68 -13.83 21.10
C PHE A 709 -6.63 -13.66 19.99
N LEU A 710 -5.85 -14.70 19.69
CA LEU A 710 -4.89 -14.69 18.58
C LEU A 710 -5.57 -14.46 17.23
N PHE A 711 -6.80 -14.95 17.06
CA PHE A 711 -7.62 -14.72 15.86
C PHE A 711 -8.42 -13.41 15.90
N GLU A 712 -8.15 -12.52 16.86
CA GLU A 712 -8.89 -11.25 17.06
C GLU A 712 -10.40 -11.42 17.27
N GLU A 713 -10.84 -12.62 17.68
CA GLU A 713 -12.23 -12.82 18.05
C GLU A 713 -12.55 -12.10 19.36
N GLU A 714 -13.81 -11.69 19.50
CA GLU A 714 -14.26 -11.00 20.70
C GLU A 714 -14.15 -11.93 21.91
N VAL A 715 -13.31 -11.55 22.88
CA VAL A 715 -13.18 -12.20 24.19
C VAL A 715 -13.95 -11.35 25.21
N LYS A 716 -14.77 -11.98 26.06
CA LYS A 716 -15.63 -11.27 27.04
C LYS A 716 -15.25 -11.61 28.48
N ASN A 717 -15.60 -10.73 29.42
CA ASN A 717 -15.41 -10.98 30.86
C ASN A 717 -16.07 -12.27 31.35
N LYS A 718 -17.21 -12.66 30.76
CA LYS A 718 -17.87 -13.94 31.07
C LYS A 718 -17.01 -15.15 30.67
N ASP A 719 -16.20 -15.03 29.62
CA ASP A 719 -15.33 -16.10 29.15
C ASP A 719 -14.19 -16.36 30.16
N LEU A 720 -13.63 -15.29 30.77
CA LEU A 720 -12.63 -15.43 31.83
C LEU A 720 -13.17 -16.00 33.15
N LYS A 721 -14.46 -15.78 33.46
CA LYS A 721 -15.07 -16.30 34.70
C LYS A 721 -15.14 -17.83 34.74
N ILE A 722 -15.21 -18.46 33.56
CA ILE A 722 -15.30 -19.93 33.42
C ILE A 722 -13.93 -20.59 33.65
N ILE A 723 -12.83 -19.83 33.53
CA ILE A 723 -11.48 -20.36 33.78
C ILE A 723 -11.31 -20.68 35.27
N GLY A 724 -11.01 -21.93 35.60
CA GLY A 724 -10.83 -22.37 36.99
C GLY A 724 -9.57 -21.80 37.65
N VAL A 725 -9.56 -21.80 38.98
CA VAL A 725 -8.57 -21.11 39.83
C VAL A 725 -7.13 -21.45 39.45
N ARG A 726 -6.84 -22.73 39.17
CA ARG A 726 -5.49 -23.20 38.81
C ARG A 726 -4.92 -22.48 37.59
N ALA A 727 -5.73 -22.28 36.56
CA ALA A 727 -5.32 -21.62 35.32
C ALA A 727 -5.28 -20.09 35.42
N LYS A 728 -5.86 -19.48 36.47
CA LYS A 728 -5.79 -18.02 36.67
C LYS A 728 -4.40 -17.51 37.03
N CYS A 729 -3.51 -18.38 37.50
CA CYS A 729 -2.13 -18.03 37.80
C CYS A 729 -1.24 -17.96 36.54
N SER A 730 -1.71 -18.49 35.41
CA SER A 730 -0.97 -18.50 34.14
C SER A 730 -0.71 -17.06 33.63
N PRO A 731 0.51 -16.77 33.16
CA PRO A 731 0.82 -15.53 32.43
C PRO A 731 -0.16 -15.19 31.30
N VAL A 732 -0.56 -16.16 30.48
CA VAL A 732 -1.55 -15.98 29.42
C VAL A 732 -2.90 -15.50 29.98
N PHE A 733 -3.37 -16.06 31.09
CA PHE A 733 -4.61 -15.59 31.74
C PHE A 733 -4.47 -14.13 32.20
N LYS A 734 -3.36 -13.79 32.88
CA LYS A 734 -3.10 -12.42 33.37
C LYS A 734 -3.07 -11.43 32.21
N MET A 735 -2.45 -11.81 31.09
CA MET A 735 -2.43 -11.01 29.87
C MET A 735 -3.85 -10.80 29.29
N LEU A 736 -4.68 -11.86 29.20
CA LEU A 736 -6.06 -11.74 28.72
C LEU A 736 -6.91 -10.85 29.64
N GLN A 737 -6.75 -10.99 30.95
CA GLN A 737 -7.44 -10.16 31.93
C GLN A 737 -7.05 -8.68 31.84
N LYS A 738 -5.74 -8.40 31.70
CA LYS A 738 -5.24 -7.04 31.52
C LYS A 738 -5.83 -6.39 30.27
N ASN A 739 -5.79 -7.08 29.13
CA ASN A 739 -6.35 -6.59 27.87
C ASN A 739 -7.86 -6.27 27.96
N LEU A 740 -8.65 -7.11 28.66
CA LEU A 740 -10.07 -6.85 28.85
C LEU A 740 -10.35 -5.66 29.76
N ASN A 741 -9.58 -5.52 30.84
CA ASN A 741 -9.72 -4.38 31.74
C ASN A 741 -9.37 -3.07 31.03
N GLU A 742 -8.30 -3.06 30.22
CA GLU A 742 -7.94 -1.91 29.38
C GLU A 742 -9.06 -1.57 28.40
N LYS A 743 -9.59 -2.55 27.65
CA LYS A 743 -10.74 -2.32 26.74
C LYS A 743 -11.98 -1.79 27.46
N ARG A 744 -12.27 -2.29 28.67
CA ARG A 744 -13.41 -1.80 29.47
C ARG A 744 -13.23 -0.36 29.91
N VAL A 745 -12.05 -0.02 30.42
CA VAL A 745 -11.70 1.36 30.81
C VAL A 745 -11.80 2.29 29.60
N ILE A 746 -11.36 1.84 28.42
CA ILE A 746 -11.49 2.58 27.16
C ILE A 746 -12.97 2.87 26.84
N ILE A 747 -13.83 1.83 26.87
CA ILE A 747 -15.26 1.98 26.53
C ILE A 747 -15.99 2.87 27.55
N GLU A 748 -15.78 2.65 28.85
CA GLU A 748 -16.41 3.46 29.91
C GLU A 748 -15.97 4.92 29.86
N ASN A 749 -14.70 5.19 29.48
CA ASN A 749 -14.20 6.54 29.29
C ASN A 749 -14.69 7.18 27.99
N SER A 750 -14.84 6.41 26.90
CA SER A 750 -15.24 6.94 25.59
C SER A 750 -16.65 7.54 25.55
N ASN A 751 -17.55 7.12 26.44
CA ASN A 751 -18.96 7.56 26.44
C ASN A 751 -19.23 8.79 27.32
N LYS A 752 -18.26 9.28 28.12
CA LYS A 752 -18.44 10.46 28.97
C LYS A 752 -17.89 11.71 28.31
N ASP A 753 -18.71 12.75 28.24
CA ASP A 753 -18.27 14.08 27.83
C ASP A 753 -17.19 14.62 28.79
N PRO A 754 -16.03 15.09 28.28
CA PRO A 754 -14.95 15.63 29.13
C PRO A 754 -15.34 16.95 29.78
N PHE A 755 -14.89 17.24 31.00
CA PHE A 755 -15.09 18.59 31.56
C PHE A 755 -13.95 19.51 31.13
N ILE A 756 -14.24 20.63 30.46
CA ILE A 756 -13.21 21.52 29.87
C ILE A 756 -13.14 22.85 30.62
N SER A 757 -11.95 23.31 31.02
CA SER A 757 -11.73 24.69 31.48
C SER A 757 -11.09 25.52 30.39
N VAL A 758 -11.72 26.65 30.06
CA VAL A 758 -11.14 27.70 29.21
C VAL A 758 -10.61 28.80 30.14
N ILE A 759 -9.32 29.08 30.09
CA ILE A 759 -8.64 29.99 31.02
C ILE A 759 -8.17 31.23 30.28
N ILE A 760 -8.56 32.40 30.78
CA ILE A 760 -8.29 33.71 30.17
C ILE A 760 -7.66 34.65 31.21
N PRO A 761 -6.33 34.68 31.33
CA PRO A 761 -5.63 35.74 32.06
C PRO A 761 -5.75 37.09 31.34
N THR A 762 -6.02 38.15 32.10
CA THR A 762 -6.25 39.51 31.56
C THR A 762 -5.62 40.58 32.45
N ARG A 763 -5.23 41.72 31.85
CA ARG A 763 -4.75 42.92 32.57
C ARG A 763 -5.14 44.17 31.80
N ASN A 764 -6.00 45.01 32.39
CA ASN A 764 -6.42 46.30 31.83
C ASN A 764 -6.94 46.20 30.38
N SER A 765 -7.56 45.08 30.00
CA SER A 765 -7.89 44.76 28.59
C SER A 765 -9.37 44.43 28.36
N ALA A 766 -10.27 44.98 29.19
CA ALA A 766 -11.71 44.71 29.15
C ALA A 766 -12.32 44.87 27.73
N GLN A 767 -11.85 45.84 26.95
CA GLN A 767 -12.39 46.12 25.61
C GLN A 767 -12.19 44.97 24.61
N VAL A 768 -11.02 44.30 24.64
CA VAL A 768 -10.77 43.13 23.77
C VAL A 768 -11.33 41.86 24.41
N LEU A 769 -11.26 41.76 25.74
CA LEU A 769 -11.77 40.61 26.52
C LEU A 769 -13.24 40.36 26.28
N LYS A 770 -14.05 41.41 26.06
CA LYS A 770 -15.47 41.29 25.75
C LYS A 770 -15.71 40.31 24.59
N TYR A 771 -14.97 40.48 23.49
CA TYR A 771 -15.15 39.68 22.29
C TYR A 771 -14.55 38.28 22.43
N ALA A 772 -13.43 38.15 23.17
CA ALA A 772 -12.89 36.86 23.56
C ALA A 772 -13.93 36.03 24.34
N LEU A 773 -14.55 36.63 25.37
CA LEU A 773 -15.59 35.98 26.17
C LEU A 773 -16.82 35.62 25.34
N MET A 774 -17.24 36.45 24.40
CA MET A 774 -18.34 36.11 23.49
C MET A 774 -18.05 34.84 22.69
N THR A 775 -16.82 34.63 22.20
CA THR A 775 -16.47 33.38 21.49
C THR A 775 -16.49 32.16 22.41
N CYS A 776 -16.15 32.32 23.69
CA CYS A 776 -16.16 31.22 24.66
C CYS A 776 -17.59 30.88 25.11
N ILE A 777 -18.47 31.88 25.20
CA ILE A 777 -19.88 31.69 25.56
C ILE A 777 -20.63 30.98 24.42
N ASP A 778 -20.40 31.38 23.17
CA ASP A 778 -21.10 30.90 21.98
C ASP A 778 -20.52 29.58 21.43
N GLN A 779 -20.41 28.58 22.31
CA GLN A 779 -19.91 27.23 21.98
C GLN A 779 -21.06 26.23 21.99
N ASN A 780 -21.09 25.33 21.00
CA ASN A 780 -22.05 24.22 20.91
C ASN A 780 -21.64 23.04 21.83
N TYR A 781 -21.44 23.32 23.11
CA TYR A 781 -21.01 22.36 24.12
C TYR A 781 -21.40 22.85 25.52
N ASP A 782 -21.75 21.98 26.46
CA ASP A 782 -22.24 22.43 27.79
C ASP A 782 -21.36 22.08 28.98
N ASN A 783 -20.50 21.06 28.86
CA ASN A 783 -19.70 20.58 29.99
C ASN A 783 -18.36 21.34 30.11
N TYR A 784 -18.42 22.65 30.34
CA TYR A 784 -17.23 23.49 30.44
C TYR A 784 -17.40 24.67 31.41
N GLU A 785 -16.27 25.29 31.78
CA GLU A 785 -16.21 26.53 32.53
C GLU A 785 -15.23 27.52 31.89
N ILE A 786 -15.40 28.81 32.20
CA ILE A 786 -14.52 29.90 31.75
C ILE A 786 -13.91 30.56 33.00
N ILE A 787 -12.58 30.55 33.12
CA ILE A 787 -11.84 31.18 34.21
C ILE A 787 -11.29 32.51 33.71
N VAL A 788 -11.76 33.62 34.29
CA VAL A 788 -11.21 34.96 34.02
C VAL A 788 -10.32 35.35 35.20
N SER A 789 -9.01 35.44 34.94
CA SER A 789 -8.02 35.85 35.94
C SER A 789 -7.59 37.29 35.72
N ASP A 790 -8.19 38.19 36.48
CA ASP A 790 -7.98 39.63 36.39
C ASP A 790 -6.77 40.09 37.20
N ASN A 791 -5.74 40.54 36.49
CA ASN A 791 -4.53 41.15 37.03
C ASN A 791 -4.45 42.65 36.66
N SER A 792 -5.61 43.30 36.49
CA SER A 792 -5.69 44.74 36.23
C SER A 792 -5.06 45.56 37.37
N SER A 793 -4.62 46.77 37.05
CA SER A 793 -3.97 47.62 38.04
C SER A 793 -4.91 48.05 39.17
N PRO A 794 -4.40 48.38 40.37
CA PRO A 794 -5.21 48.85 41.48
C PRO A 794 -6.14 49.99 41.07
N GLY A 795 -7.43 49.89 41.45
CA GLY A 795 -8.46 50.85 41.08
C GLY A 795 -9.17 50.58 39.73
N ASN A 796 -8.58 49.79 38.83
CA ASN A 796 -9.24 49.38 37.60
C ASN A 796 -10.20 48.20 37.85
N ASN A 797 -11.50 48.46 37.67
CA ASN A 797 -12.61 47.50 37.84
C ASN A 797 -13.34 47.18 36.53
N GLU A 798 -12.82 47.58 35.37
CA GLU A 798 -13.49 47.41 34.07
C GLU A 798 -13.73 45.93 33.73
N THR A 799 -12.75 45.06 33.97
CA THR A 799 -12.88 43.60 33.77
C THR A 799 -14.01 43.03 34.61
N LYS A 800 -14.09 43.40 35.90
CA LYS A 800 -15.15 42.95 36.81
C LYS A 800 -16.53 43.44 36.35
N LYS A 801 -16.63 44.70 35.92
CA LYS A 801 -17.87 45.27 35.37
C LYS A 801 -18.32 44.50 34.13
N LEU A 802 -17.40 44.25 33.19
CA LEU A 802 -17.66 43.47 31.98
C LEU A 802 -18.19 42.06 32.29
N VAL A 803 -17.53 41.32 33.20
CA VAL A 803 -17.99 39.97 33.55
C VAL A 803 -19.40 40.01 34.17
N ASN A 804 -19.68 40.98 35.03
CA ASN A 804 -21.01 41.18 35.61
C ASN A 804 -22.06 41.53 34.54
N GLU A 805 -21.71 42.35 33.55
CA GLU A 805 -22.59 42.74 32.43
C GLU A 805 -22.94 41.55 31.53
N LEU A 806 -21.99 40.64 31.28
CA LEU A 806 -22.24 39.42 30.49
C LEU A 806 -23.15 38.41 31.21
N ASN A 807 -23.19 38.43 32.55
CA ASN A 807 -24.06 37.61 33.41
C ASN A 807 -24.09 36.10 33.04
N CYS A 808 -22.96 35.55 32.57
CA CYS A 808 -22.86 34.16 32.17
C CYS A 808 -22.43 33.28 33.34
N LYS A 809 -23.27 32.31 33.72
CA LYS A 809 -22.99 31.38 34.83
C LYS A 809 -21.76 30.50 34.62
N LYS A 810 -21.31 30.33 33.38
CA LYS A 810 -20.10 29.57 33.03
C LYS A 810 -18.81 30.36 33.33
N ILE A 811 -18.89 31.69 33.51
CA ILE A 811 -17.74 32.54 33.84
C ILE A 811 -17.51 32.56 35.35
N LYS A 812 -16.30 32.19 35.76
CA LYS A 812 -15.77 32.36 37.11
C LYS A 812 -14.70 33.45 37.09
N TYR A 813 -14.97 34.54 37.79
CA TYR A 813 -14.06 35.69 37.90
C TYR A 813 -13.20 35.59 39.14
N PHE A 814 -11.90 35.78 38.98
CA PHE A 814 -10.93 35.85 40.07
C PHE A 814 -10.06 37.10 39.90
N ARG A 815 -9.87 37.84 40.98
CA ARG A 815 -8.92 38.96 41.05
C ARG A 815 -7.63 38.43 41.68
N THR A 816 -6.48 38.72 41.09
CA THR A 816 -5.19 38.38 41.72
C THR A 816 -5.04 39.13 43.06
N PRO A 817 -4.42 38.52 44.09
CA PRO A 817 -4.25 39.17 45.40
C PRO A 817 -3.39 40.45 45.34
N GLU A 818 -2.44 40.48 44.40
CA GLU A 818 -1.52 41.58 44.12
C GLU A 818 -1.26 41.66 42.61
N GLU A 819 -0.48 42.66 42.18
CA GLU A 819 -0.04 42.72 40.78
C GLU A 819 0.98 41.61 40.50
N TYR A 820 0.57 40.59 39.76
CA TYR A 820 1.43 39.49 39.33
C TYR A 820 2.16 39.80 38.02
N ALA A 821 3.35 39.22 37.85
CA ALA A 821 3.92 39.10 36.52
C ALA A 821 3.09 38.11 35.67
N MET A 822 3.27 38.15 34.34
CA MET A 822 2.38 37.48 33.39
C MET A 822 2.28 35.96 33.69
N LYS A 823 3.41 35.31 33.93
CA LYS A 823 3.48 33.86 34.17
C LYS A 823 2.80 33.48 35.48
N GLU A 824 2.99 34.28 36.52
CA GLU A 824 2.34 34.11 37.83
C GLU A 824 0.82 34.25 37.73
N ASN A 825 0.32 35.17 36.89
CA ASN A 825 -1.10 35.24 36.59
C ASN A 825 -1.60 33.98 35.86
N TYR A 826 -0.81 33.40 34.96
CA TYR A 826 -1.18 32.17 34.24
C TYR A 826 -1.23 30.96 35.18
N GLU A 827 -0.24 30.84 36.09
CA GLU A 827 -0.23 29.82 37.15
C GLU A 827 -1.46 29.96 38.06
N PHE A 828 -1.71 31.18 38.55
CA PHE A 828 -2.86 31.46 39.40
C PHE A 828 -4.18 31.11 38.70
N ALA A 829 -4.32 31.47 37.42
CA ALA A 829 -5.50 31.16 36.62
C ALA A 829 -5.70 29.64 36.45
N TYR A 830 -4.63 28.87 36.23
CA TYR A 830 -4.67 27.41 36.21
C TYR A 830 -5.14 26.83 37.54
N GLU A 831 -4.65 27.35 38.67
CA GLU A 831 -5.03 26.89 40.01
C GLU A 831 -6.51 27.12 40.34
N GLN A 832 -7.19 28.06 39.67
CA GLN A 832 -8.62 28.28 39.81
C GLN A 832 -9.49 27.38 38.91
N SER A 833 -8.88 26.59 38.03
CA SER A 833 -9.59 25.71 37.09
C SER A 833 -9.83 24.30 37.65
N SER A 834 -10.89 23.64 37.18
CA SER A 834 -11.33 22.31 37.64
C SER A 834 -11.57 21.28 36.52
N GLY A 835 -11.41 21.68 35.25
CA GLY A 835 -11.58 20.85 34.06
C GLY A 835 -10.62 19.66 34.00
N GLU A 836 -11.10 18.56 33.42
CA GLU A 836 -10.28 17.41 33.00
C GLU A 836 -9.28 17.83 31.91
N TYR A 837 -9.71 18.73 31.02
CA TYR A 837 -8.93 19.28 29.93
C TYR A 837 -8.89 20.80 30.01
N ILE A 838 -7.76 21.38 29.63
CA ILE A 838 -7.46 22.79 29.82
C ILE A 838 -7.09 23.44 28.49
N LEU A 839 -7.79 24.53 28.18
CA LEU A 839 -7.50 25.48 27.11
C LEU A 839 -7.08 26.79 27.75
N LEU A 840 -5.92 27.34 27.37
CA LEU A 840 -5.47 28.64 27.85
C LEU A 840 -5.34 29.59 26.65
N MET A 841 -5.86 30.81 26.76
CA MET A 841 -5.84 31.81 25.68
C MET A 841 -5.78 33.23 26.24
N GLY A 842 -5.32 34.20 25.44
CA GLY A 842 -5.23 35.60 25.86
C GLY A 842 -6.56 36.34 25.80
N SER A 843 -6.57 37.54 26.39
CA SER A 843 -7.76 38.40 26.39
C SER A 843 -8.10 39.01 25.02
N ASP A 844 -7.17 38.99 24.06
CA ASP A 844 -7.39 39.42 22.68
C ASP A 844 -7.55 38.26 21.68
N ASP A 845 -7.51 37.01 22.15
CA ASP A 845 -7.75 35.78 21.37
C ASP A 845 -9.23 35.33 21.46
N GLY A 846 -9.61 34.29 20.72
CA GLY A 846 -10.93 33.69 20.74
C GLY A 846 -10.94 32.19 20.48
N LEU A 847 -12.04 31.54 20.84
CA LEU A 847 -12.37 30.21 20.34
C LEU A 847 -13.07 30.31 18.98
N LEU A 848 -12.87 29.32 18.12
CA LEU A 848 -13.79 29.12 17.00
C LEU A 848 -15.08 28.49 17.52
N LEU A 849 -16.23 28.84 16.94
CA LEU A 849 -17.55 28.52 17.53
C LEU A 849 -17.84 27.01 17.62
N HIS A 850 -17.11 26.18 16.86
CA HIS A 850 -17.18 24.71 16.89
C HIS A 850 -16.16 24.04 17.83
N CYS A 851 -15.27 24.81 18.46
CA CYS A 851 -14.08 24.32 19.18
C CYS A 851 -14.42 23.22 20.19
N LEU A 852 -15.28 23.51 21.17
CA LEU A 852 -15.53 22.59 22.27
C LEU A 852 -16.34 21.34 21.84
N GLU A 853 -17.25 21.48 20.87
CA GLU A 853 -17.98 20.35 20.25
C GLU A 853 -16.99 19.35 19.65
N VAL A 854 -16.13 19.85 18.75
CA VAL A 854 -15.20 19.01 18.00
C VAL A 854 -14.12 18.41 18.89
N LEU A 855 -13.58 19.20 19.84
CA LEU A 855 -12.61 18.67 20.80
C LEU A 855 -13.21 17.58 21.67
N SER A 856 -14.47 17.72 22.11
CA SER A 856 -15.18 16.67 22.86
C SER A 856 -15.30 15.37 22.05
N GLU A 857 -15.68 15.46 20.77
CA GLU A 857 -15.75 14.29 19.88
C GLU A 857 -14.39 13.60 19.74
N PHE A 858 -13.32 14.35 19.53
CA PHE A 858 -11.97 13.77 19.44
C PHE A 858 -11.49 13.19 20.76
N ILE A 859 -11.74 13.85 21.89
CA ILE A 859 -11.38 13.33 23.22
C ILE A 859 -12.07 11.98 23.46
N LYS A 860 -13.35 11.85 23.09
CA LYS A 860 -14.09 10.58 23.18
C LYS A 860 -13.55 9.53 22.20
N LYS A 861 -13.43 9.89 20.92
CA LYS A 861 -12.99 9.00 19.83
C LYS A 861 -11.56 8.48 20.01
N LEU A 862 -10.68 9.32 20.54
CA LEU A 862 -9.26 9.02 20.73
C LEU A 862 -8.93 8.55 22.14
N ASN A 863 -9.96 8.20 22.93
CA ASN A 863 -9.83 7.68 24.28
C ASN A 863 -8.95 8.56 25.19
N ARG A 864 -9.35 9.82 25.34
CA ARG A 864 -8.76 10.78 26.28
C ARG A 864 -7.26 10.96 26.11
N PRO A 865 -6.82 11.49 24.95
CA PRO A 865 -5.40 11.73 24.69
C PRO A 865 -4.80 12.76 25.66
N GLY A 866 -3.48 12.70 25.87
CA GLY A 866 -2.77 13.66 26.73
C GLY A 866 -2.82 15.10 26.21
N SER A 867 -2.77 15.27 24.88
CA SER A 867 -3.00 16.56 24.24
C SER A 867 -3.56 16.39 22.81
N ILE A 868 -4.28 17.42 22.36
CA ILE A 868 -4.71 17.59 20.96
C ILE A 868 -4.26 18.97 20.51
N THR A 869 -3.64 19.05 19.34
CA THR A 869 -3.05 20.27 18.76
C THR A 869 -3.71 20.60 17.42
N TRP A 870 -3.66 21.87 17.01
CA TRP A 870 -4.13 22.34 15.71
C TRP A 870 -3.33 23.55 15.25
N ASP A 871 -3.41 23.86 13.96
CA ASP A 871 -2.93 25.14 13.43
C ASP A 871 -4.01 26.21 13.64
N PRO A 872 -3.75 27.27 14.42
CA PRO A 872 -4.75 28.29 14.71
C PRO A 872 -5.04 29.22 13.53
N VAL A 873 -6.21 29.86 13.54
CA VAL A 873 -6.46 31.05 12.71
C VAL A 873 -5.73 32.24 13.33
N ALA A 874 -5.16 33.15 12.54
CA ALA A 874 -4.62 34.41 13.05
C ALA A 874 -5.48 35.59 12.58
N TYR A 875 -5.67 36.59 13.44
CA TYR A 875 -6.47 37.78 13.20
C TYR A 875 -5.74 39.05 13.64
N GLY A 876 -5.57 40.03 12.75
CA GLY A 876 -5.04 41.34 13.11
C GLY A 876 -6.15 42.35 13.38
N TRP A 877 -6.16 42.91 14.60
CA TRP A 877 -7.18 43.89 14.98
C TRP A 877 -7.04 45.20 14.19
N PRO A 878 -8.11 46.01 14.04
CA PRO A 878 -8.06 47.26 13.28
C PRO A 878 -7.06 48.30 13.80
N ASN A 879 -6.70 48.22 15.08
CA ASN A 879 -5.75 49.11 15.74
C ASN A 879 -4.31 48.60 15.74
N VAL A 880 -4.01 47.45 15.14
CA VAL A 880 -2.64 46.93 15.08
C VAL A 880 -1.75 47.83 14.22
N GLY A 881 -0.51 48.06 14.67
CA GLY A 881 0.44 48.96 14.02
C GLY A 881 1.17 48.37 12.80
N ILE A 882 0.94 47.08 12.49
CA ILE A 882 1.61 46.36 11.40
C ILE A 882 0.65 46.25 10.21
N ASN A 883 1.00 46.89 9.08
CA ASN A 883 0.11 47.03 7.92
C ASN A 883 -0.23 45.69 7.25
N SER A 884 0.68 44.72 7.27
CA SER A 884 0.51 43.43 6.59
C SER A 884 -0.38 42.44 7.32
N ILE A 885 -0.73 42.72 8.58
CA ILE A 885 -1.66 41.90 9.37
C ILE A 885 -2.93 42.67 9.75
N LYS A 886 -2.93 44.00 9.67
CA LYS A 886 -4.08 44.84 10.02
C LYS A 886 -5.33 44.42 9.24
N ASN A 887 -6.41 44.16 9.97
CA ASN A 887 -7.68 43.60 9.47
C ASN A 887 -7.53 42.23 8.78
N GLY A 888 -6.39 41.55 8.91
CA GLY A 888 -6.13 40.29 8.21
C GLY A 888 -6.67 39.09 8.97
N LEU A 889 -7.34 38.18 8.26
CA LEU A 889 -7.68 36.84 8.74
C LEU A 889 -6.88 35.80 7.96
N PHE A 890 -6.07 35.03 8.68
CA PHE A 890 -5.16 34.04 8.12
C PHE A 890 -5.64 32.64 8.51
N ILE A 891 -6.21 31.93 7.54
CA ILE A 891 -6.76 30.60 7.71
C ILE A 891 -5.73 29.59 7.17
N PRO A 892 -5.17 28.70 8.01
CA PRO A 892 -4.15 27.74 7.55
C PRO A 892 -4.74 26.68 6.62
N TYR A 893 -5.93 26.16 6.93
CA TYR A 893 -6.68 25.20 6.10
C TYR A 893 -8.20 25.46 6.22
N PRO A 894 -8.93 25.77 5.14
CA PRO A 894 -10.38 25.96 5.17
C PRO A 894 -11.11 24.60 5.12
N SER A 895 -10.87 23.73 6.11
CA SER A 895 -11.44 22.38 6.19
C SER A 895 -12.94 22.43 6.54
N GLN A 896 -13.78 21.73 5.75
CA GLN A 896 -15.21 21.57 6.04
C GLN A 896 -15.47 20.45 7.08
N LYS A 897 -16.63 20.48 7.76
CA LYS A 897 -17.04 19.51 8.80
C LYS A 897 -16.86 18.04 8.41
N ASN A 898 -17.18 17.68 7.17
CA ASN A 898 -17.11 16.28 6.70
C ASN A 898 -15.68 15.78 6.39
N ASN A 899 -14.65 16.63 6.51
CA ASN A 899 -13.28 16.30 6.11
C ASN A 899 -12.24 16.54 7.21
N ILE A 900 -12.68 16.52 8.48
CA ILE A 900 -11.78 16.64 9.63
C ILE A 900 -11.04 15.32 9.83
N LYS A 901 -9.71 15.40 9.84
CA LYS A 901 -8.76 14.30 10.00
C LYS A 901 -7.79 14.63 11.13
N PHE A 902 -7.19 13.58 11.68
CA PHE A 902 -6.13 13.70 12.66
C PHE A 902 -4.89 12.92 12.22
N SER A 903 -3.73 13.35 12.71
CA SER A 903 -2.44 12.70 12.53
C SER A 903 -1.77 12.50 13.88
N TYR A 904 -0.98 11.43 14.00
CA TYR A 904 -0.11 11.23 15.15
C TYR A 904 1.22 11.91 14.89
N TYR A 905 1.59 12.83 15.77
CA TYR A 905 2.92 13.44 15.83
C TYR A 905 3.71 12.76 16.93
N ASP A 906 5.02 12.67 16.74
CA ASP A 906 5.94 12.00 17.66
C ASP A 906 7.21 12.83 17.88
N GLU A 907 8.22 12.25 18.52
CA GLU A 907 9.51 12.87 18.80
C GLU A 907 10.20 13.44 17.55
N SER A 908 9.88 12.96 16.33
CA SER A 908 10.43 13.53 15.10
C SER A 908 10.02 14.99 14.89
N MET A 909 8.82 15.38 15.34
CA MET A 909 8.34 16.76 15.26
C MET A 909 9.08 17.66 16.25
N LEU A 910 9.27 17.19 17.48
CA LEU A 910 10.10 17.88 18.47
C LEU A 910 11.51 18.07 17.90
N ASN A 911 12.10 17.03 17.33
CA ASN A 911 13.42 17.09 16.70
C ASN A 911 13.48 18.09 15.53
N ALA A 912 12.44 18.17 14.71
CA ALA A 912 12.35 19.14 13.63
C ALA A 912 12.32 20.58 14.14
N VAL A 913 11.58 20.87 15.22
CA VAL A 913 11.52 22.20 15.85
C VAL A 913 12.85 22.57 16.48
N LEU A 914 13.46 21.64 17.23
CA LEU A 914 14.74 21.88 17.91
C LEU A 914 15.91 22.10 16.94
N ASN A 915 15.80 21.57 15.72
CA ASN A 915 16.76 21.81 14.65
C ASN A 915 16.32 22.92 13.67
N PHE A 916 15.32 23.74 14.01
CA PHE A 916 14.82 24.84 13.19
C PHE A 916 14.42 24.44 11.76
N LYS A 917 13.95 23.20 11.60
CA LYS A 917 13.38 22.65 10.36
C LYS A 917 11.86 22.80 10.32
N ALA A 918 11.23 23.08 11.45
CA ALA A 918 9.80 23.35 11.59
C ALA A 918 9.54 24.49 12.58
N ARG A 919 8.36 25.13 12.48
CA ARG A 919 7.91 26.15 13.45
C ARG A 919 7.48 25.48 14.75
N TYR A 920 7.74 26.11 15.89
CA TYR A 920 7.39 25.58 17.20
C TYR A 920 5.86 25.44 17.43
N SER A 921 5.05 26.15 16.64
CA SER A 921 3.59 26.09 16.69
C SER A 921 3.00 24.72 16.33
N ILE A 922 3.80 23.77 15.83
CA ILE A 922 3.36 22.38 15.65
C ILE A 922 3.34 21.58 16.96
N LEU A 923 4.03 22.08 17.99
CA LEU A 923 4.09 21.44 19.30
C LEU A 923 2.82 21.74 20.11
N PRO A 924 2.46 20.90 21.09
CA PRO A 924 1.35 21.12 21.99
C PRO A 924 1.64 22.27 22.97
N MET A 925 1.52 23.51 22.51
CA MET A 925 1.74 24.69 23.35
C MET A 925 0.54 24.87 24.27
N PHE A 926 0.78 25.12 25.55
CA PHE A 926 -0.33 25.26 26.49
C PHE A 926 -1.23 26.45 26.11
N TYR A 927 -0.63 27.45 25.50
CA TYR A 927 -1.30 28.65 25.01
C TYR A 927 -1.87 28.40 23.61
N TYR A 928 -3.20 28.40 23.54
CA TYR A 928 -4.04 28.70 22.37
C TYR A 928 -4.03 27.73 21.17
N ASN A 929 -2.98 26.93 20.92
CA ASN A 929 -2.94 25.95 19.80
C ASN A 929 -3.21 24.50 20.23
N SER A 930 -3.46 24.25 21.51
CA SER A 930 -3.69 22.91 22.02
C SER A 930 -4.62 22.88 23.23
N ILE A 931 -5.23 21.73 23.44
CA ILE A 931 -5.94 21.38 24.67
C ILE A 931 -5.13 20.30 25.39
N ILE A 932 -4.86 20.52 26.68
CA ILE A 932 -3.98 19.66 27.47
C ILE A 932 -4.78 18.97 28.57
N LYS A 933 -4.57 17.66 28.74
CA LYS A 933 -5.16 16.90 29.85
C LYS A 933 -4.51 17.33 31.16
N ARG A 934 -5.31 17.58 32.20
CA ARG A 934 -4.83 18.05 33.51
C ARG A 934 -3.69 17.20 34.07
N GLU A 935 -3.79 15.87 33.97
CA GLU A 935 -2.76 14.93 34.44
C GLU A 935 -1.37 15.26 33.87
N LEU A 936 -1.30 15.65 32.59
CA LEU A 936 -0.05 16.01 31.93
C LEU A 936 0.50 17.34 32.44
N VAL A 937 -0.37 18.30 32.78
CA VAL A 937 0.01 19.58 33.41
C VAL A 937 0.55 19.34 34.82
N GLU A 938 -0.10 18.48 35.61
CA GLU A 938 0.34 18.14 36.96
C GLU A 938 1.66 17.36 36.95
N GLU A 939 1.87 16.47 35.98
CA GLU A 939 3.16 15.79 35.78
C GLU A 939 4.29 16.77 35.45
N ALA A 940 4.01 17.76 34.59
CA ALA A 940 4.93 18.85 34.29
C ALA A 940 5.29 19.67 35.54
N LYS A 941 4.28 20.09 36.31
CA LYS A 941 4.44 20.85 37.57
C LYS A 941 5.21 20.03 38.62
N LYS A 942 4.94 18.73 38.74
CA LYS A 942 5.67 17.83 39.65
C LYS A 942 7.14 17.68 39.28
N THR A 943 7.44 17.61 37.98
CA THR A 943 8.82 17.44 37.49
C THR A 943 9.67 18.70 37.68
N SER A 944 9.09 19.89 37.50
CA SER A 944 9.86 21.14 37.46
C SER A 944 9.59 22.12 38.60
N GLY A 945 8.41 22.07 39.21
CA GLY A 945 7.95 22.97 40.27
C GLY A 945 6.95 24.04 39.82
N LYS A 946 6.98 24.43 38.53
CA LYS A 946 6.06 25.39 37.88
C LYS A 946 5.70 24.90 36.47
N ILE A 947 4.73 25.54 35.83
CA ILE A 947 4.33 25.27 34.44
C ILE A 947 5.06 26.23 33.48
N PHE A 948 5.18 27.51 33.85
CA PHE A 948 5.71 28.56 32.97
C PHE A 948 7.11 29.07 33.40
N TYR A 949 8.15 28.74 32.63
CA TYR A 949 9.53 29.20 32.89
C TYR A 949 10.04 30.24 31.88
N ALA A 950 9.90 29.96 30.58
CA ALA A 950 10.43 30.80 29.50
C ALA A 950 9.28 31.48 28.75
N SER A 951 9.34 31.58 27.42
CA SER A 951 8.14 31.87 26.63
C SER A 951 7.06 30.86 26.97
N ALA A 952 5.88 31.34 27.40
CA ALA A 952 4.80 30.47 27.86
C ALA A 952 4.42 29.42 26.81
N ASP A 953 4.43 29.80 25.54
CA ASP A 953 4.00 28.94 24.44
C ASP A 953 5.10 27.94 24.09
N VAL A 954 6.31 28.44 23.84
CA VAL A 954 7.41 27.62 23.33
C VAL A 954 7.91 26.63 24.39
N SER A 955 8.04 27.08 25.65
CA SER A 955 8.54 26.19 26.71
C SER A 955 7.55 25.08 27.04
N THR A 956 6.24 25.39 27.06
CA THR A 956 5.23 24.36 27.31
C THR A 956 5.08 23.41 26.14
N GLY A 957 5.20 23.89 24.91
CA GLY A 957 5.23 23.06 23.70
C GLY A 957 6.33 21.99 23.74
N ILE A 958 7.57 22.39 24.05
CA ILE A 958 8.71 21.47 24.17
C ILE A 958 8.48 20.48 25.33
N MET A 959 8.03 20.98 26.49
CA MET A 959 7.79 20.18 27.68
C MET A 959 6.72 19.12 27.48
N PHE A 960 5.55 19.48 26.94
CA PHE A 960 4.47 18.54 26.72
C PHE A 960 4.78 17.56 25.58
N ALA A 961 5.42 18.00 24.50
CA ALA A 961 5.88 17.08 23.45
C ALA A 961 6.82 16.01 24.02
N TYR A 962 7.72 16.40 24.92
CA TYR A 962 8.65 15.51 25.59
C TYR A 962 7.95 14.49 26.51
N LEU A 963 7.09 14.96 27.41
CA LEU A 963 6.46 14.10 28.43
C LEU A 963 5.61 13.00 27.79
N GLN A 964 4.84 13.31 26.75
CA GLN A 964 3.92 12.34 26.14
C GLN A 964 4.53 11.52 25.00
N LYS A 965 5.63 11.99 24.37
CA LYS A 965 6.33 11.40 23.19
C LYS A 965 5.51 11.26 21.91
N LYS A 966 4.19 11.07 22.01
CA LYS A 966 3.23 11.02 20.90
C LYS A 966 1.98 11.83 21.24
N TYR A 967 1.55 12.68 20.30
CA TYR A 967 0.40 13.55 20.45
C TYR A 967 -0.39 13.67 19.16
N ILE A 968 -1.61 14.22 19.26
CA ILE A 968 -2.52 14.31 18.12
C ILE A 968 -2.49 15.71 17.54
N HIS A 969 -2.48 15.79 16.21
CA HIS A 969 -2.69 17.01 15.45
C HIS A 969 -3.94 16.89 14.59
N VAL A 970 -4.89 17.82 14.71
CA VAL A 970 -6.11 17.86 13.90
C VAL A 970 -6.01 18.93 12.81
N ASN A 971 -6.44 18.61 11.59
CA ASN A 971 -6.37 19.51 10.43
C ASN A 971 -7.51 20.55 10.39
N MET A 972 -7.98 20.98 11.57
CA MET A 972 -9.07 21.92 11.75
C MET A 972 -8.67 22.91 12.84
N PRO A 973 -8.61 24.22 12.52
CA PRO A 973 -8.42 25.25 13.54
C PRO A 973 -9.52 25.19 14.60
N MET A 974 -9.16 25.33 15.87
CA MET A 974 -10.12 25.42 16.98
C MET A 974 -10.15 26.79 17.64
N THR A 975 -9.18 27.65 17.31
CA THR A 975 -9.00 28.94 17.97
C THR A 975 -8.66 30.02 16.94
N ILE A 976 -8.92 31.29 17.31
CA ILE A 976 -8.57 32.50 16.55
C ILE A 976 -7.68 33.47 17.36
N GLY A 977 -6.50 33.80 16.83
CA GLY A 977 -5.39 34.37 17.60
C GLY A 977 -5.29 35.83 17.26
N GLY A 978 -5.59 36.70 18.22
CA GLY A 978 -5.74 38.12 17.99
C GLY A 978 -4.44 38.88 18.22
N SER A 979 -4.08 39.69 17.24
CA SER A 979 -2.95 40.61 17.29
C SER A 979 -3.45 42.05 17.47
N SER A 980 -3.54 42.51 18.73
CA SER A 980 -4.00 43.87 19.08
C SER A 980 -2.84 44.84 19.38
N GLN A 981 -3.11 46.15 19.46
CA GLN A 981 -2.09 47.16 19.81
C GLN A 981 -1.41 46.91 21.18
N ASN A 982 -2.11 46.24 22.10
CA ASN A 982 -1.60 45.90 23.43
C ASN A 982 -1.03 44.47 23.50
N SER A 983 -0.94 43.77 22.36
CA SER A 983 -0.39 42.42 22.31
C SER A 983 1.12 42.47 22.53
N VAL A 984 1.55 41.82 23.61
CA VAL A 984 2.96 41.75 24.02
C VAL A 984 3.81 41.07 22.93
N GLY A 985 3.25 40.15 22.15
CA GLY A 985 3.94 39.47 21.05
C GLY A 985 4.39 40.40 19.90
N LEU A 986 3.67 41.50 19.66
CA LEU A 986 3.94 42.44 18.57
C LEU A 986 4.91 43.55 18.96
N SER A 987 5.06 43.84 20.26
CA SER A 987 6.06 44.79 20.76
C SER A 987 7.51 44.31 20.61
N TYR A 988 7.73 43.05 20.23
CA TYR A 988 9.07 42.45 20.07
C TYR A 988 9.65 42.56 18.65
N VAL A 989 8.88 43.05 17.68
CA VAL A 989 9.33 43.05 16.30
C VAL A 989 9.99 44.38 15.93
N ASN A 990 11.25 44.26 15.50
CA ASN A 990 12.06 45.22 14.74
C ASN A 990 12.94 46.30 15.39
N ASP A 991 12.95 46.50 16.71
CA ASP A 991 13.92 47.42 17.33
C ASP A 991 15.06 46.72 18.10
N ILE A 992 16.28 47.24 17.96
CA ILE A 992 17.47 46.83 18.73
C ILE A 992 17.27 47.31 20.19
N ASN A 993 16.43 46.61 20.95
CA ASN A 993 16.13 46.97 22.32
C ASN A 993 17.17 46.38 23.28
N LYS A 994 18.30 47.09 23.42
CA LYS A 994 19.39 46.73 24.34
C LYS A 994 18.90 46.54 25.79
N SER A 995 17.90 47.31 26.22
CA SER A 995 17.27 47.18 27.54
C SER A 995 16.54 45.86 27.76
N GLU A 996 15.97 45.25 26.71
CA GLU A 996 15.30 43.96 26.81
C GLU A 996 16.29 42.80 26.80
N TYR A 997 17.38 42.89 26.04
CA TYR A 997 18.51 41.97 26.14
C TYR A 997 19.08 41.95 27.57
N ASP A 998 19.19 43.12 28.21
CA ASP A 998 19.65 43.26 29.59
C ASP A 998 18.62 42.73 30.61
N LYS A 999 17.33 42.97 30.39
CA LYS A 999 16.24 42.41 31.23
C LYS A 999 16.21 40.87 31.13
N PHE A 1000 16.39 40.35 29.91
CA PHE A 1000 16.50 38.92 29.63
C PHE A 1000 17.73 38.28 30.31
N ARG A 1001 18.89 38.94 30.28
CA ARG A 1001 20.07 38.53 31.07
C ARG A 1001 19.74 38.44 32.56
N CYS A 1002 19.03 39.43 33.08
CA CYS A 1002 18.67 39.50 34.48
C CYS A 1002 17.73 38.34 34.90
N ASP A 1003 16.73 38.01 34.08
CA ASP A 1003 15.81 36.88 34.32
C ASP A 1003 16.55 35.53 34.27
N MET A 1004 17.49 35.37 33.33
CA MET A 1004 18.34 34.16 33.25
C MET A 1004 19.29 34.03 34.44
N ASP A 1005 19.82 35.14 34.95
CA ASP A 1005 20.67 35.13 36.15
C ASP A 1005 19.87 34.86 37.43
N GLN A 1006 18.59 35.23 37.48
CA GLN A 1006 17.68 34.79 38.54
C GLN A 1006 17.38 33.29 38.47
N LEU A 1007 17.13 32.74 37.27
CA LEU A 1007 16.91 31.30 37.08
C LEU A 1007 18.12 30.44 37.49
N LYS A 1008 19.35 30.93 37.28
CA LYS A 1008 20.57 30.27 37.77
C LYS A 1008 20.62 30.18 39.30
N LYS A 1009 20.09 31.18 40.02
CA LYS A 1009 20.07 31.21 41.49
C LYS A 1009 19.07 30.22 42.09
N TYR A 1010 17.94 29.96 41.43
CA TYR A 1010 16.85 29.16 42.01
C TYR A 1010 17.04 27.63 41.88
N ASN A 1011 17.79 27.13 40.88
CA ASN A 1011 17.69 25.70 40.49
C ASN A 1011 19.01 24.90 40.41
N ASN A 1012 20.15 25.41 40.94
CA ASN A 1012 21.45 24.72 40.79
C ASN A 1012 21.76 24.32 39.33
N ILE A 1013 21.27 25.09 38.36
CA ILE A 1013 21.56 24.86 36.94
C ILE A 1013 23.05 25.16 36.77
N THR A 1014 23.83 24.11 36.50
CA THR A 1014 25.29 24.20 36.35
C THR A 1014 25.69 25.36 35.43
N SER A 1015 26.80 26.02 35.78
CA SER A 1015 27.42 27.20 35.16
C SER A 1015 27.78 27.09 33.67
N LYS A 1016 27.33 26.04 32.96
CA LYS A 1016 27.58 25.79 31.54
C LYS A 1016 26.38 26.08 30.62
N CYS A 1017 25.18 26.40 31.14
CA CYS A 1017 24.04 26.81 30.30
C CYS A 1017 24.19 28.27 29.86
N ASN A 1018 25.12 28.44 28.94
CA ASN A 1018 25.67 29.71 28.57
C ASN A 1018 24.76 30.36 27.49
N LEU A 1019 24.24 31.56 27.80
CA LEU A 1019 23.74 32.66 26.93
C LEU A 1019 24.57 33.01 25.66
N PHE A 1020 25.49 32.13 25.27
CA PHE A 1020 26.65 32.33 24.43
C PHE A 1020 26.38 31.74 23.05
N TYR A 1021 25.16 31.82 22.55
CA TYR A 1021 24.78 31.23 21.26
C TYR A 1021 23.84 32.14 20.46
N MET A 1022 23.51 33.32 20.99
CA MET A 1022 22.46 34.20 20.45
C MET A 1022 23.06 35.49 19.88
N PRO A 1023 22.48 36.06 18.81
CA PRO A 1023 22.79 37.41 18.38
C PRO A 1023 22.25 38.46 19.37
N SER A 1024 22.86 39.66 19.42
CA SER A 1024 22.40 40.79 20.24
C SER A 1024 21.14 41.49 19.68
N PHE A 1025 20.28 40.75 19.00
CA PHE A 1025 18.92 41.12 18.62
C PHE A 1025 18.02 39.88 18.77
N VAL A 1026 16.78 40.08 19.19
CA VAL A 1026 15.87 38.98 19.51
C VAL A 1026 15.15 38.53 18.24
N THR A 1027 14.98 37.22 18.09
CA THR A 1027 14.19 36.57 17.02
C THR A 1027 13.29 35.51 17.65
N GLU A 1028 12.25 35.06 16.95
CA GLU A 1028 11.42 33.94 17.43
C GLU A 1028 12.26 32.68 17.66
N GLU A 1029 13.24 32.42 16.78
CA GLU A 1029 14.14 31.28 16.88
C GLU A 1029 15.02 31.35 18.13
N THR A 1030 15.37 32.55 18.57
CA THR A 1030 16.04 32.78 19.85
C THR A 1030 15.19 32.29 21.02
N ALA A 1031 13.86 32.55 21.02
CA ALA A 1031 12.95 32.07 22.06
C ALA A 1031 12.87 30.53 22.10
N VAL A 1032 12.94 29.87 20.94
CA VAL A 1032 13.01 28.40 20.83
C VAL A 1032 14.30 27.85 21.44
N LEU A 1033 15.45 28.44 21.09
CA LEU A 1033 16.75 28.03 21.62
C LEU A 1033 16.77 28.11 23.15
N ILE A 1034 16.33 29.24 23.72
CA ILE A 1034 16.28 29.45 25.17
C ILE A 1034 15.36 28.43 25.85
N SER A 1035 14.15 28.27 25.30
CA SER A 1035 13.15 27.35 25.86
C SER A 1035 13.66 25.92 25.83
N PHE A 1036 14.40 25.52 24.79
CA PHE A 1036 15.05 24.23 24.73
C PHE A 1036 16.16 24.07 25.78
N ILE A 1037 17.03 25.07 25.97
CA ILE A 1037 18.10 25.01 26.98
C ILE A 1037 17.50 24.82 28.39
N ILE A 1038 16.45 25.60 28.70
CA ILE A 1038 15.73 25.48 29.96
C ILE A 1038 15.09 24.09 30.07
N ALA A 1039 14.37 23.64 29.03
CA ALA A 1039 13.74 22.33 29.02
C ALA A 1039 14.76 21.19 29.15
N LYS A 1040 15.96 21.31 28.54
CA LYS A 1040 17.04 20.32 28.65
C LYS A 1040 17.55 20.21 30.07
N SER A 1041 17.65 21.32 30.79
CA SER A 1041 18.06 21.34 32.20
C SER A 1041 17.01 20.77 33.16
N LEU A 1042 15.73 20.98 32.85
CA LEU A 1042 14.60 20.61 33.72
C LEU A 1042 14.06 19.21 33.43
N TYR A 1043 13.81 18.89 32.17
CA TYR A 1043 13.05 17.71 31.74
C TYR A 1043 13.90 16.68 30.98
N LEU A 1044 14.85 17.09 30.12
CA LEU A 1044 15.52 16.20 29.15
C LEU A 1044 16.85 15.56 29.64
N LYS A 1045 17.02 15.32 30.94
CA LYS A 1045 18.32 14.89 31.51
C LYS A 1045 18.89 13.59 30.92
N GLU A 1046 18.05 12.70 30.39
CA GLU A 1046 18.44 11.40 29.86
C GLU A 1046 18.76 11.41 28.34
N TYR A 1047 18.45 12.50 27.63
CA TYR A 1047 18.63 12.60 26.18
C TYR A 1047 20.05 13.02 25.80
N LYS A 1048 20.96 12.04 25.74
CA LYS A 1048 22.38 12.27 25.37
C LYS A 1048 22.60 12.66 23.90
N ASN A 1049 21.65 12.40 23.00
CA ASN A 1049 21.81 12.56 21.54
C ASN A 1049 21.08 13.77 20.93
N PHE A 1050 20.55 14.69 21.74
CA PHE A 1050 19.83 15.87 21.26
C PHE A 1050 20.64 17.15 21.54
N ASP A 1051 21.38 17.59 20.53
CA ASP A 1051 22.05 18.91 20.50
C ASP A 1051 21.43 19.78 19.41
N VAL A 1052 21.45 21.09 19.64
CA VAL A 1052 20.93 22.06 18.68
C VAL A 1052 21.89 22.19 17.51
N ASP A 1053 21.38 22.12 16.28
CA ASP A 1053 22.13 22.50 15.09
C ASP A 1053 22.36 24.02 15.06
N MET A 1054 23.46 24.46 15.65
CA MET A 1054 23.84 25.87 15.70
C MET A 1054 24.12 26.45 14.30
N HIS A 1055 24.53 25.63 13.33
CA HIS A 1055 24.71 26.08 11.95
C HIS A 1055 23.35 26.47 11.36
N GLN A 1056 22.34 25.63 11.54
CA GLN A 1056 20.99 25.90 11.08
C GLN A 1056 20.35 27.07 11.85
N TYR A 1057 20.56 27.19 13.16
CA TYR A 1057 20.12 28.33 13.97
C TYR A 1057 20.57 29.67 13.40
N TYR A 1058 21.87 29.83 13.14
CA TYR A 1058 22.38 31.09 12.61
C TYR A 1058 21.87 31.40 11.20
N LYS A 1059 21.63 30.36 10.37
CA LYS A 1059 21.01 30.51 9.05
C LYS A 1059 19.59 31.06 9.14
N VAL A 1060 18.79 30.58 10.09
CA VAL A 1060 17.42 31.07 10.27
C VAL A 1060 17.40 32.49 10.86
N CYS A 1061 18.29 32.81 11.82
CA CYS A 1061 18.44 34.19 12.31
C CYS A 1061 18.79 35.20 11.19
N ALA A 1062 19.58 34.78 10.19
CA ALA A 1062 19.96 35.64 9.06
C ALA A 1062 18.75 36.08 8.21
N LYS A 1063 17.60 35.39 8.28
CA LYS A 1063 16.37 35.79 7.56
C LYS A 1063 15.75 37.09 8.09
N HIS A 1064 16.12 37.51 9.30
CA HIS A 1064 15.66 38.76 9.93
C HIS A 1064 16.53 39.98 9.59
N LEU A 1065 17.48 39.82 8.66
CA LEU A 1065 18.28 40.92 8.10
C LEU A 1065 17.44 41.72 7.08
N PHE A 1066 16.41 42.40 7.57
CA PHE A 1066 15.52 43.21 6.74
C PHE A 1066 16.21 44.45 6.19
N ASN A 1067 15.72 44.95 5.06
CA ASN A 1067 16.13 46.22 4.47
C ASN A 1067 15.54 47.39 5.28
N ASP A 1068 16.13 47.64 6.44
CA ASP A 1068 15.78 48.69 7.38
C ASP A 1068 17.05 49.42 7.89
N ASN A 1069 16.86 50.48 8.69
CA ASN A 1069 17.97 51.27 9.25
C ASN A 1069 18.87 50.47 10.21
N ASN A 1070 18.44 49.27 10.64
CA ASN A 1070 19.13 48.40 11.57
C ASN A 1070 19.94 47.29 10.86
N LEU A 1071 19.84 47.15 9.53
CA LEU A 1071 20.46 46.06 8.75
C LEU A 1071 21.95 45.85 9.06
N GLU A 1072 22.77 46.89 8.94
CA GLU A 1072 24.21 46.78 9.13
C GLU A 1072 24.59 46.47 10.59
N THR A 1073 23.81 46.99 11.54
CA THR A 1073 23.99 46.68 12.96
C THR A 1073 23.61 45.23 13.27
N LYS A 1074 22.48 44.74 12.75
CA LYS A 1074 22.04 43.33 12.86
C LYS A 1074 23.05 42.39 12.21
N LYS A 1075 23.60 42.75 11.04
CA LYS A 1075 24.68 41.99 10.37
C LYS A 1075 25.90 41.85 11.27
N LYS A 1076 26.35 42.95 11.87
CA LYS A 1076 27.50 42.97 12.77
C LYS A 1076 27.27 42.09 14.01
N TYR A 1077 26.11 42.20 14.65
CA TYR A 1077 25.78 41.40 15.83
C TYR A 1077 25.67 39.91 15.53
N LEU A 1078 25.06 39.53 14.42
CA LEU A 1078 24.97 38.13 14.02
C LEU A 1078 26.35 37.55 13.69
N TYR A 1079 27.19 38.31 12.96
CA TYR A 1079 28.55 37.88 12.65
C TYR A 1079 29.43 37.70 13.88
N GLN A 1080 29.27 38.57 14.90
CA GLN A 1080 30.00 38.45 16.16
C GLN A 1080 29.66 37.12 16.87
N SER A 1081 28.38 36.78 16.99
CA SER A 1081 27.96 35.50 17.58
C SER A 1081 28.40 34.29 16.75
N ILE A 1082 28.36 34.39 15.42
CA ILE A 1082 28.86 33.32 14.52
C ILE A 1082 30.37 33.13 14.69
N LYS A 1083 31.16 34.20 14.84
CA LYS A 1083 32.61 34.09 15.07
C LYS A 1083 32.96 33.46 16.40
N GLU A 1084 32.19 33.79 17.43
CA GLU A 1084 32.48 33.34 18.79
C GLU A 1084 32.05 31.88 19.02
N TYR A 1085 30.97 31.43 18.36
CA TYR A 1085 30.31 30.16 18.69
C TYR A 1085 29.95 29.28 17.48
N GLY A 1086 30.11 29.78 16.25
CA GLY A 1086 29.95 29.00 15.03
C GLY A 1086 31.21 28.21 14.68
N ASN A 1087 31.07 27.24 13.78
CA ASN A 1087 32.21 26.54 13.18
C ASN A 1087 32.76 27.30 11.95
N ASN A 1088 33.90 26.85 11.42
CA ASN A 1088 34.53 27.47 10.24
C ASN A 1088 33.63 27.47 8.99
N GLU A 1089 32.66 26.56 8.89
CA GLU A 1089 31.76 26.46 7.75
C GLU A 1089 30.72 27.59 7.76
N ILE A 1090 30.03 27.81 8.88
CA ILE A 1090 29.03 28.88 9.01
C ILE A 1090 29.68 30.27 8.92
N ILE A 1091 30.91 30.43 9.42
CA ILE A 1091 31.68 31.68 9.29
C ILE A 1091 31.88 32.02 7.81
N LYS A 1092 32.44 31.08 7.04
CA LYS A 1092 32.67 31.25 5.59
C LYS A 1092 31.36 31.48 4.82
N TRP A 1093 30.30 30.75 5.18
CA TRP A 1093 28.98 30.95 4.58
C TRP A 1093 28.46 32.35 4.85
N TYR A 1094 28.52 32.84 6.08
CA TYR A 1094 28.00 34.16 6.44
C TYR A 1094 28.80 35.28 5.75
N GLU A 1095 30.14 35.17 5.76
CA GLU A 1095 31.02 36.10 5.07
C GLU A 1095 30.70 36.17 3.58
N LYS A 1096 30.58 35.02 2.91
CA LYS A 1096 30.26 34.95 1.49
C LYS A 1096 28.90 35.59 1.17
N ASN A 1097 27.87 35.32 1.96
CA ASN A 1097 26.49 35.68 1.61
C ASN A 1097 26.05 37.07 2.07
N TYR A 1098 26.64 37.62 3.14
CA TYR A 1098 26.18 38.88 3.75
C TYR A 1098 27.27 39.94 3.96
N ILE A 1099 28.53 39.55 4.18
CA ILE A 1099 29.62 40.52 4.38
C ILE A 1099 30.26 40.91 3.05
N ASN A 1100 30.65 39.91 2.24
CA ASN A 1100 31.34 40.09 0.96
C ASN A 1100 30.38 40.25 -0.22
N ASN A 1101 29.11 39.90 -0.04
CA ASN A 1101 28.08 40.07 -1.05
C ASN A 1101 27.58 41.52 -1.09
N LYS A 1102 28.10 42.31 -2.03
CA LYS A 1102 27.70 43.72 -2.21
C LYS A 1102 26.26 43.89 -2.73
N ASP A 1103 25.68 42.84 -3.30
CA ASP A 1103 24.34 42.84 -3.89
C ASP A 1103 23.24 42.57 -2.85
N PHE A 1104 23.58 42.09 -1.66
CA PHE A 1104 22.61 41.89 -0.59
C PHE A 1104 22.19 43.23 0.02
N LYS A 1105 20.94 43.64 -0.21
CA LYS A 1105 20.34 44.88 0.31
C LYS A 1105 19.42 44.66 1.51
N GLY A 1106 19.44 43.47 2.11
CA GLY A 1106 18.47 43.07 3.12
C GLY A 1106 17.21 42.44 2.52
N TYR A 1107 16.49 41.66 3.33
CA TYR A 1107 15.22 41.06 2.96
C TYR A 1107 14.08 42.10 3.02
N THR A 1108 13.00 41.88 2.26
CA THR A 1108 11.81 42.73 2.31
C THR A 1108 11.25 42.78 3.72
N ASN A 1109 10.98 43.99 4.23
CA ASN A 1109 10.33 44.16 5.52
C ASN A 1109 8.80 44.07 5.32
N TYR A 1110 8.27 42.86 5.45
CA TYR A 1110 6.85 42.58 5.26
C TYR A 1110 5.94 43.33 6.24
N GLU A 1111 6.43 43.90 7.34
CA GLU A 1111 5.60 44.65 8.29
C GLU A 1111 5.06 45.97 7.74
N LYS A 1112 5.77 46.53 6.76
CA LYS A 1112 5.43 47.82 6.16
C LYS A 1112 4.51 47.68 4.95
N GLU A 1113 4.44 46.49 4.36
CA GLU A 1113 3.60 46.19 3.21
C GLU A 1113 2.11 46.14 3.60
N PRO A 1114 1.18 46.51 2.72
CA PRO A 1114 -0.24 46.32 2.96
C PRO A 1114 -0.59 44.82 3.00
N LEU A 1115 -1.66 44.47 3.72
CA LEU A 1115 -2.26 43.14 3.64
C LEU A 1115 -2.69 42.83 2.20
N ILE A 1116 -2.26 41.68 1.66
CA ILE A 1116 -2.65 41.20 0.33
C ILE A 1116 -3.51 39.93 0.48
N PRO A 1117 -4.82 39.99 0.22
CA PRO A 1117 -5.68 38.82 0.17
C PRO A 1117 -5.16 37.81 -0.85
N SER A 1118 -5.04 36.53 -0.47
CA SER A 1118 -4.40 35.52 -1.32
C SER A 1118 -4.77 34.09 -0.94
N TYR A 1119 -4.70 33.20 -1.93
CA TYR A 1119 -4.66 31.75 -1.72
C TYR A 1119 -3.20 31.30 -1.65
N ARG A 1120 -2.85 30.60 -0.57
CA ARG A 1120 -1.49 30.08 -0.38
C ARG A 1120 -1.33 28.72 -1.07
N PRO A 1121 -0.13 28.37 -1.58
CA PRO A 1121 0.12 27.08 -2.22
C PRO A 1121 -0.20 25.85 -1.36
N ASN A 1122 -0.21 26.01 -0.03
CA ASN A 1122 -0.60 24.95 0.92
C ASN A 1122 -2.12 24.85 1.14
N GLY A 1123 -2.94 25.59 0.39
CA GLY A 1123 -4.39 25.64 0.53
C GLY A 1123 -4.91 26.66 1.56
N GLY A 1124 -4.02 27.41 2.21
CA GLY A 1124 -4.41 28.46 3.17
C GLY A 1124 -5.03 29.69 2.51
N LEU A 1125 -5.77 30.48 3.28
CA LEU A 1125 -6.51 31.65 2.80
C LEU A 1125 -6.17 32.89 3.66
N VAL A 1126 -5.92 34.02 3.00
CA VAL A 1126 -5.71 35.33 3.63
C VAL A 1126 -6.83 36.27 3.19
N ILE A 1127 -7.54 36.87 4.15
CA ILE A 1127 -8.72 37.71 3.91
C ILE A 1127 -8.55 39.07 4.60
N ASP A 1128 -9.02 40.13 3.95
CA ASP A 1128 -9.20 41.44 4.57
C ASP A 1128 -10.60 41.52 5.21
N CYS A 1129 -10.67 41.37 6.54
CA CYS A 1129 -11.90 41.42 7.34
C CYS A 1129 -12.64 42.76 7.24
N SER A 1130 -11.96 43.86 6.89
CA SER A 1130 -12.62 45.16 6.75
C SER A 1130 -13.64 45.18 5.61
N LYS A 1131 -13.53 44.25 4.65
CA LYS A 1131 -14.49 44.04 3.56
C LYS A 1131 -15.76 43.28 3.98
N PHE A 1132 -15.74 42.66 5.16
CA PHE A 1132 -16.80 41.78 5.66
C PHE A 1132 -17.42 42.28 6.97
N ASN A 1133 -17.18 43.54 7.33
CA ASN A 1133 -17.62 44.14 8.60
C ASN A 1133 -17.19 43.34 9.84
N ALA A 1134 -16.05 42.65 9.78
CA ALA A 1134 -15.45 41.98 10.92
C ALA A 1134 -14.33 42.86 11.50
N SER A 1135 -14.51 43.28 12.74
CA SER A 1135 -13.68 44.27 13.44
C SER A 1135 -13.11 43.76 14.77
N ASN A 1136 -13.54 42.59 15.22
CA ASN A 1136 -13.08 41.93 16.45
C ASN A 1136 -13.02 40.41 16.28
N VAL A 1137 -12.44 39.70 17.25
CA VAL A 1137 -12.27 38.23 17.19
C VAL A 1137 -13.58 37.45 17.15
N PHE A 1138 -14.67 37.98 17.72
CA PHE A 1138 -15.98 37.32 17.66
C PHE A 1138 -16.53 37.36 16.24
N GLU A 1139 -16.59 38.54 15.63
CA GLU A 1139 -17.03 38.71 14.23
C GLU A 1139 -16.12 37.95 13.25
N ALA A 1140 -14.81 37.91 13.49
CA ALA A 1140 -13.87 37.15 12.68
C ALA A 1140 -14.08 35.63 12.83
N SER A 1141 -14.43 35.16 14.03
CA SER A 1141 -14.81 33.76 14.28
C SER A 1141 -16.12 33.39 13.57
N THR A 1142 -17.12 34.30 13.58
CA THR A 1142 -18.36 34.14 12.79
C THR A 1142 -18.07 34.12 11.28
N LEU A 1143 -17.19 35.00 10.78
CA LEU A 1143 -16.78 35.01 9.38
C LEU A 1143 -16.10 33.70 8.99
N TYR A 1144 -15.18 33.19 9.81
CA TYR A 1144 -14.54 31.89 9.60
C TYR A 1144 -15.58 30.78 9.48
N ARG A 1145 -16.56 30.72 10.40
CA ARG A 1145 -17.64 29.73 10.39
C ARG A 1145 -18.41 29.74 9.07
N ASN A 1146 -18.75 30.93 8.58
CA ASN A 1146 -19.45 31.09 7.30
C ASN A 1146 -18.62 30.61 6.10
N ILE A 1147 -17.29 30.77 6.14
CA ILE A 1147 -16.38 30.33 5.07
C ILE A 1147 -16.29 28.81 5.00
N VAL A 1148 -16.18 28.13 6.15
CA VAL A 1148 -15.95 26.68 6.20
C VAL A 1148 -17.24 25.84 6.27
N GLY A 1149 -18.41 26.49 6.35
CA GLY A 1149 -19.71 25.83 6.32
C GLY A 1149 -20.02 25.04 7.60
N TYR A 1150 -19.72 25.62 8.77
CA TYR A 1150 -20.02 25.05 10.10
C TYR A 1150 -21.25 25.67 10.76
#